data_AF-A0A7Y6XID1-F1
#
_entry.id   AF-A0A7Y6XID1-F1
#
_cell.length_a   1.000
_cell.length_b   1.000
_cell.length_c   1.000
_cell.angle_alpha   90.00
_cell.angle_beta   90.00
_cell.angle_gamma   90.00
#
_symmetry.space_group_name_H-M   'P 1'
#
loop_
_entity.id
_entity.type
_entity.pdbx_description
1 polymer ?
#
loop_
_entity_poly.entity_id
_entity_poly.type
_entity_poly.pdbx_seq_one_letter_code
_entity_poly.pdbx_strand_id
1 'polypeptide(L)'
;MTTPSDTTPSTPNPDAIRATWQWLAHAQHGVSEVRVIRPGGGGLLGLGFFDDEEAFVAACVAANAGGNVYVGIQPRPRRLLGLAPNALRPLRTGAGSKDIEVVTATVVDLDPVRPKDTASTEDELSLTLQVAEAAAAWCEAQGLVRPRLMMSGNGAQLWFALPPQSLEGESHERVQAGLKAFEAEFRARFASERVRVDSIHDVARIIKVVGTVARKGTGSAERPHRAARALASFERVEDPQLLERLLKAPKPPLEPNQAHPAQVAMPLAPSALVPQGTVKARRTETGEYDWAHPVEMCGPVQRLWEQGAEDRSVAIFNMVRFFTHKGLGLDEITELVLEYDRRGLGKLKGRDGVGYIRKAYEKVMATAREDGAVAPPCHSLQGMGFCRVNREPDVRCELYDVVFDVEKAVEALASVPAQDVEYRLKPILEAIAHRPPSAQEKYLALLEVRTGLAAQKLRLSMARAVRTQAAGEAADTKGGGKSSSGDDTIDGEVFEDAYCYYTVTQRGEAKAISSFTFTARAVVETEEGEVFLGDIRTDKGTSMEGARLPRRAFNSRKELLHHLPSVHTQWTGSDNNVQGLLRAVARRAVPRLPGTSVLGDFKQGAHHVWVAPGCTIGKEGFVSPSPVAYLPNGASLESRVRYEATDDDSFHDVARTVFEYLPRINTPQVVLPMLGWFFATPLKPRLLEKVGSFPILFSYGTQGSGKSSTCTEVFWPLAGVPASDAYSVTETEFALVKLLSSTRSVPVVLDEYKPHDMPPPRLHLVHRYMRRLYRGETEERGRPDLTVSTYRLQAPLCVCGETRPTEAALVERILPVSPEKATVQQPAYRAAFR
;
A
#
# COMPACT_ATOMS: atom_id res chain seq x y z
N MET A 1 41.15 32.39 -7.25
CA MET A 1 39.91 31.88 -7.88
C MET A 1 38.77 32.32 -7.00
N THR A 2 37.84 33.11 -7.51
CA THR A 2 36.61 33.47 -6.79
C THR A 2 35.76 32.22 -6.62
N THR A 3 35.39 31.89 -5.39
CA THR A 3 34.46 30.79 -5.14
C THR A 3 33.03 31.23 -5.49
N PRO A 4 32.13 30.34 -5.95
CA PRO A 4 30.70 30.64 -6.03
C PRO A 4 30.16 31.37 -4.78
N SER A 5 30.64 31.01 -3.58
CA SER A 5 30.30 31.66 -2.30
C SER A 5 30.77 33.13 -2.18
N ASP A 6 31.90 33.52 -2.77
CA ASP A 6 32.39 34.92 -2.76
C ASP A 6 31.51 35.88 -3.57
N THR A 7 30.55 35.36 -4.34
CA THR A 7 29.77 36.12 -5.33
C THR A 7 28.26 36.13 -5.06
N THR A 8 27.80 35.57 -3.93
CA THR A 8 26.38 35.52 -3.57
C THR A 8 26.05 36.42 -2.38
N PRO A 9 25.14 37.40 -2.51
CA PRO A 9 24.68 38.19 -1.38
C PRO A 9 24.01 37.31 -0.31
N SER A 10 24.15 37.67 0.96
CA SER A 10 23.42 37.04 2.07
C SER A 10 21.97 37.54 2.21
N THR A 11 21.52 38.37 1.28
CA THR A 11 20.21 39.03 1.24
C THR A 11 19.50 38.72 -0.08
N PRO A 12 18.15 38.77 -0.09
CA PRO A 12 17.40 38.60 -1.34
C PRO A 12 17.73 39.73 -2.32
N ASN A 13 17.80 39.41 -3.61
CA ASN A 13 18.02 40.36 -4.70
C ASN A 13 16.68 40.64 -5.44
N PRO A 14 16.08 41.83 -5.28
CA PRO A 14 14.81 42.19 -5.91
C PRO A 14 14.82 42.10 -7.44
N ASP A 15 15.93 42.47 -8.10
CA ASP A 15 16.01 42.46 -9.57
C ASP A 15 16.02 41.03 -10.12
N ALA A 16 16.68 40.10 -9.44
CA ALA A 16 16.67 38.68 -9.82
C ALA A 16 15.29 38.02 -9.56
N ILE A 17 14.58 38.46 -8.51
CA ILE A 17 13.20 38.04 -8.24
C ILE A 17 12.28 38.54 -9.34
N ARG A 18 12.43 39.81 -9.75
CA ARG A 18 11.69 40.40 -10.87
C ARG A 18 11.96 39.67 -12.19
N ALA A 19 13.23 39.34 -12.45
CA ALA A 19 13.59 38.56 -13.64
C ALA A 19 12.97 37.15 -13.64
N THR A 20 12.81 36.52 -12.46
CA THR A 20 12.06 35.25 -12.34
C THR A 20 10.60 35.42 -12.75
N TRP A 21 9.93 36.47 -12.28
CA TRP A 21 8.55 36.79 -12.66
C TRP A 21 8.39 36.98 -14.17
N GLN A 22 9.27 37.79 -14.76
CA GLN A 22 9.24 38.09 -16.19
C GLN A 22 9.49 36.85 -17.04
N TRP A 23 10.44 35.99 -16.64
CA TRP A 23 10.72 34.75 -17.36
C TRP A 23 9.55 33.75 -17.33
N LEU A 24 8.81 33.67 -16.22
CA LEU A 24 7.64 32.79 -16.11
C LEU A 24 6.50 33.18 -17.07
N ALA A 25 6.37 34.47 -17.39
CA ALA A 25 5.43 35.01 -18.38
C ALA A 25 3.96 34.58 -18.15
N HIS A 26 3.52 34.45 -16.89
CA HIS A 26 2.20 33.92 -16.55
C HIS A 26 1.01 34.85 -16.89
N ALA A 27 1.24 36.16 -17.04
CA ALA A 27 0.18 37.17 -17.08
C ALA A 27 -0.90 36.91 -18.15
N GLN A 28 -0.53 36.34 -19.29
CA GLN A 28 -1.45 36.04 -20.39
C GLN A 28 -2.33 34.80 -20.14
N HIS A 29 -1.96 33.95 -19.18
CA HIS A 29 -2.54 32.63 -18.99
C HIS A 29 -3.08 32.39 -17.57
N GLY A 30 -2.76 33.26 -16.62
CA GLY A 30 -3.12 33.04 -15.23
C GLY A 30 -2.41 33.97 -14.27
N VAL A 31 -2.16 33.44 -13.07
CA VAL A 31 -1.49 34.13 -11.97
C VAL A 31 -0.36 33.27 -11.41
N SER A 32 0.66 33.91 -10.83
CA SER A 32 1.79 33.22 -10.20
C SER A 32 1.44 32.84 -8.77
N GLU A 33 1.52 31.56 -8.43
CA GLU A 33 1.37 31.11 -7.05
C GLU A 33 2.72 31.12 -6.34
N VAL A 34 2.84 31.89 -5.26
CA VAL A 34 4.01 31.89 -4.38
C VAL A 34 3.72 31.06 -3.13
N ARG A 35 4.67 30.20 -2.75
CA ARG A 35 4.63 29.39 -1.52
C ARG A 35 5.87 29.65 -0.68
N VAL A 36 5.66 29.90 0.60
CA VAL A 36 6.73 30.13 1.58
C VAL A 36 6.79 28.94 2.52
N ILE A 37 7.90 28.21 2.53
CA ILE A 37 8.08 26.98 3.32
C ILE A 37 9.04 27.24 4.47
N ARG A 38 8.71 26.74 5.65
CA ARG A 38 9.56 26.86 6.86
C ARG A 38 10.93 26.20 6.63
N PRO A 39 12.05 26.83 7.04
CA PRO A 39 13.36 26.19 7.02
C PRO A 39 13.34 24.89 7.84
N GLY A 40 13.93 23.80 7.32
CA GLY A 40 13.94 22.50 8.01
C GLY A 40 12.70 21.61 7.79
N GLY A 41 11.80 21.95 6.87
CA GLY A 41 10.72 21.03 6.41
C GLY A 41 9.43 21.04 7.23
N GLY A 42 9.19 22.09 8.02
CA GLY A 42 8.05 22.18 8.95
C GLY A 42 6.75 22.78 8.41
N GLY A 43 6.43 22.64 7.12
CA GLY A 43 5.17 23.09 6.53
C GLY A 43 5.16 24.49 5.90
N LEU A 44 4.00 24.87 5.36
CA LEU A 44 3.74 26.12 4.63
C LEU A 44 3.52 27.28 5.63
N LEU A 45 4.31 28.35 5.50
CA LEU A 45 4.19 29.60 6.28
C LEU A 45 3.19 30.57 5.64
N GLY A 46 3.13 30.59 4.31
CA GLY A 46 2.24 31.47 3.57
C GLY A 46 2.14 31.08 2.11
N LEU A 47 1.00 31.40 1.51
CA LEU A 47 0.70 31.17 0.11
C LEU A 47 -0.11 32.33 -0.43
N GLY A 48 0.20 32.74 -1.66
CA GLY A 48 -0.45 33.87 -2.33
C GLY A 48 -0.48 33.69 -3.83
N PHE A 49 -1.38 34.42 -4.48
CA PHE A 49 -1.54 34.44 -5.94
C PHE A 49 -1.33 35.86 -6.44
N PHE A 50 -0.48 36.00 -7.45
CA PHE A 50 0.05 37.29 -7.88
C PHE A 50 -0.20 37.51 -9.37
N ASP A 51 -0.75 38.68 -9.70
CA ASP A 51 -0.84 39.22 -11.06
C ASP A 51 -0.16 40.59 -11.21
N ASP A 52 0.38 41.14 -10.12
CA ASP A 52 1.17 42.36 -10.07
C ASP A 52 2.67 42.07 -9.79
N GLU A 53 3.56 42.62 -10.62
CA GLU A 53 5.01 42.38 -10.55
C GLU A 53 5.63 42.96 -9.28
N GLU A 54 5.26 44.19 -8.89
CA GLU A 54 5.81 44.84 -7.70
C GLU A 54 5.39 44.13 -6.42
N ALA A 55 4.12 43.72 -6.32
CA ALA A 55 3.61 42.97 -5.20
C ALA A 55 4.28 41.59 -5.08
N PHE A 56 4.53 40.91 -6.19
CA PHE A 56 5.27 39.65 -6.21
C PHE A 56 6.69 39.84 -5.66
N VAL A 57 7.41 40.85 -6.14
CA VAL A 57 8.79 41.14 -5.69
C VAL A 57 8.81 41.48 -4.20
N ALA A 58 7.95 42.39 -3.76
CA ALA A 58 7.85 42.82 -2.37
C ALA A 58 7.52 41.63 -1.44
N ALA A 59 6.56 40.79 -1.81
CA ALA A 59 6.17 39.62 -1.03
C ALA A 59 7.30 38.59 -0.92
N CYS A 60 8.03 38.33 -2.01
CA CYS A 60 9.16 37.40 -2.02
C CYS A 60 10.32 37.89 -1.15
N VAL A 61 10.66 39.19 -1.23
CA VAL A 61 11.70 39.81 -0.40
C VAL A 61 11.35 39.71 1.07
N ALA A 62 10.13 40.11 1.45
CA ALA A 62 9.67 40.07 2.84
C ALA A 62 9.63 38.63 3.38
N ALA A 63 9.11 37.68 2.61
CA ALA A 63 9.00 36.28 3.03
C ALA A 63 10.35 35.58 3.20
N ASN A 64 11.39 35.97 2.45
CA ASN A 64 12.67 35.30 2.49
C ASN A 64 13.47 35.55 3.79
N ALA A 65 13.04 36.52 4.60
CA ALA A 65 13.54 36.72 5.96
C ALA A 65 13.26 35.49 6.85
N GLY A 66 12.07 34.89 6.74
CA GLY A 66 11.61 33.80 7.61
C GLY A 66 11.44 32.43 6.94
N GLY A 67 11.51 32.36 5.61
CA GLY A 67 11.22 31.12 4.88
C GLY A 67 11.91 30.96 3.53
N ASN A 68 11.82 29.75 2.98
CA ASN A 68 12.20 29.46 1.61
C ASN A 68 11.04 29.78 0.67
N VAL A 69 11.26 30.66 -0.29
CA VAL A 69 10.24 31.13 -1.22
C VAL A 69 10.29 30.36 -2.54
N TYR A 70 9.14 29.85 -2.96
CA TYR A 70 8.95 29.07 -4.18
C TYR A 70 7.81 29.65 -5.01
N VAL A 71 7.82 29.40 -6.31
CA VAL A 71 6.79 29.81 -7.28
C VAL A 71 6.38 28.63 -8.15
N GLY A 72 5.10 28.54 -8.52
CA GLY A 72 4.63 27.55 -9.50
C GLY A 72 5.35 27.69 -10.84
N ILE A 73 5.73 26.57 -11.46
CA ILE A 73 6.32 26.59 -12.82
C ILE A 73 5.28 27.04 -13.85
N GLN A 74 4.04 26.57 -13.67
CA GLN A 74 2.92 26.85 -14.57
C GLN A 74 2.00 27.93 -13.98
N PRO A 75 1.36 28.75 -14.82
CA PRO A 75 0.37 29.71 -14.36
C PRO A 75 -0.79 28.99 -13.68
N ARG A 76 -1.34 29.60 -12.63
CA ARG A 76 -2.56 29.12 -11.97
C ARG A 76 -3.77 29.86 -12.53
N PRO A 77 -4.96 29.25 -12.52
CA PRO A 77 -6.15 29.90 -13.05
C PRO A 77 -6.44 31.22 -12.34
N ARG A 78 -6.83 32.25 -13.10
CA ARG A 78 -7.10 33.60 -12.55
C ARG A 78 -8.13 33.61 -11.42
N ARG A 79 -9.06 32.65 -11.40
CA ARG A 79 -10.06 32.47 -10.31
C ARG A 79 -9.42 32.32 -8.92
N LEU A 80 -8.17 31.85 -8.82
CA LEU A 80 -7.49 31.66 -7.54
C LEU A 80 -6.95 32.97 -6.95
N LEU A 81 -6.84 34.03 -7.75
CA LEU A 81 -6.40 35.35 -7.28
C LEU A 81 -7.24 35.85 -6.10
N GLY A 82 -8.55 35.60 -6.12
CA GLY A 82 -9.48 36.03 -5.06
C GLY A 82 -9.19 35.44 -3.67
N LEU A 83 -8.47 34.31 -3.57
CA LEU A 83 -8.15 33.68 -2.28
C LEU A 83 -7.11 34.47 -1.49
N ALA A 84 -6.11 35.01 -2.20
CA ALA A 84 -4.99 35.74 -1.63
C ALA A 84 -4.40 36.71 -2.69
N PRO A 85 -5.11 37.81 -3.00
CA PRO A 85 -4.77 38.69 -4.10
C PRO A 85 -3.52 39.51 -3.77
N ASN A 86 -2.44 39.27 -4.52
CA ASN A 86 -1.18 40.01 -4.42
C ASN A 86 -0.60 40.08 -2.99
N ALA A 87 -0.89 39.05 -2.18
CA ALA A 87 -0.48 38.98 -0.79
C ALA A 87 -0.32 37.52 -0.33
N LEU A 88 0.61 37.28 0.57
CA LEU A 88 0.77 35.98 1.21
C LEU A 88 -0.22 35.83 2.38
N ARG A 89 -0.97 34.74 2.40
CA ARG A 89 -1.92 34.41 3.47
C ARG A 89 -1.64 32.99 4.02
N PRO A 90 -2.05 32.68 5.26
CA PRO A 90 -1.90 31.35 5.84
C PRO A 90 -2.96 30.38 5.28
N LEU A 91 -2.90 30.11 3.97
CA LEU A 91 -3.75 29.14 3.31
C LEU A 91 -3.20 27.72 3.54
N ARG A 92 -4.09 26.75 3.70
CA ARG A 92 -3.71 25.35 3.99
C ARG A 92 -3.22 24.59 2.77
N THR A 93 -3.74 24.92 1.59
CA THR A 93 -3.49 24.21 0.33
C THR A 93 -3.43 25.19 -0.84
N GLY A 94 -2.51 24.96 -1.78
CA GLY A 94 -2.44 25.68 -3.06
C GLY A 94 -3.11 24.91 -4.20
N ALA A 95 -2.94 25.42 -5.42
CA ALA A 95 -3.38 24.77 -6.65
C ALA A 95 -2.74 23.38 -6.81
N GLY A 96 -3.54 22.40 -7.23
CA GLY A 96 -3.10 21.04 -7.56
C GLY A 96 -3.06 20.79 -9.07
N SER A 97 -2.69 19.57 -9.50
CA SER A 97 -2.54 19.26 -10.93
C SER A 97 -3.82 19.48 -11.75
N LYS A 98 -4.99 19.21 -11.15
CA LYS A 98 -6.29 19.43 -11.80
C LYS A 98 -6.64 20.90 -12.03
N ASP A 99 -5.98 21.80 -11.31
CA ASP A 99 -6.17 23.24 -11.49
C ASP A 99 -5.30 23.79 -12.63
N ILE A 100 -4.33 23.04 -13.15
CA ILE A 100 -3.40 23.55 -14.15
C ILE A 100 -4.02 23.40 -15.53
N GLU A 101 -4.24 24.54 -16.19
CA GLU A 101 -4.93 24.61 -17.48
C GLU A 101 -3.94 24.63 -18.66
N VAL A 102 -2.72 25.14 -18.44
CA VAL A 102 -1.72 25.29 -19.49
C VAL A 102 -0.31 25.03 -18.96
N VAL A 103 0.55 24.49 -19.81
CA VAL A 103 1.99 24.38 -19.57
C VAL A 103 2.72 25.41 -20.44
N THR A 104 3.61 26.18 -19.82
CA THR A 104 4.43 27.22 -20.49
C THR A 104 5.93 26.99 -20.28
N ALA A 105 6.33 26.04 -19.44
CA ALA A 105 7.73 25.75 -19.17
C ALA A 105 7.93 24.34 -18.63
N THR A 106 9.17 23.86 -18.64
CA THR A 106 9.60 22.71 -17.83
C THR A 106 10.95 22.99 -17.20
N VAL A 107 11.21 22.36 -16.05
CA VAL A 107 12.45 22.53 -15.30
C VAL A 107 13.01 21.15 -14.96
N VAL A 108 14.34 21.01 -15.07
CA VAL A 108 15.08 19.85 -14.54
C VAL A 108 15.94 20.33 -13.37
N ASP A 109 15.81 19.67 -12.22
CA ASP A 109 16.49 20.06 -10.97
C ASP A 109 17.59 19.05 -10.63
N LEU A 110 18.84 19.53 -10.68
CA LEU A 110 20.04 18.77 -10.34
C LEU A 110 20.51 19.23 -8.96
N ASP A 111 20.63 18.28 -8.05
CA ASP A 111 21.01 18.57 -6.67
C ASP A 111 22.20 17.67 -6.30
N PRO A 112 23.19 18.14 -5.52
CA PRO A 112 24.25 17.27 -5.06
C PRO A 112 23.71 16.23 -4.07
N VAL A 113 24.27 15.02 -4.11
CA VAL A 113 24.03 13.99 -3.10
C VAL A 113 24.78 14.41 -1.82
N ARG A 114 24.04 14.75 -0.78
CA ARG A 114 24.54 15.26 0.51
C ARG A 114 23.65 14.78 1.66
N PRO A 115 24.11 14.89 2.93
CA PRO A 115 23.28 14.60 4.10
C PRO A 115 21.93 15.33 4.07
N LYS A 116 20.92 14.73 4.69
CA LYS A 116 19.59 15.34 4.74
C LYS A 116 19.64 16.64 5.55
N ASP A 117 18.86 17.62 5.11
CA ASP A 117 18.67 18.90 5.80
C ASP A 117 19.94 19.75 5.96
N THR A 118 20.97 19.53 5.14
CA THR A 118 22.16 20.40 5.05
C THR A 118 22.21 21.16 3.72
N ALA A 119 22.90 22.32 3.71
CA ALA A 119 23.30 23.01 2.49
C ALA A 119 24.48 22.29 1.80
N SER A 120 24.74 22.58 0.52
CA SER A 120 25.91 22.04 -0.19
C SER A 120 27.21 22.71 0.26
N THR A 121 28.30 21.93 0.26
CA THR A 121 29.65 22.51 0.24
C THR A 121 29.94 23.19 -1.10
N GLU A 122 31.07 23.90 -1.15
CA GLU A 122 31.52 24.52 -2.40
C GLU A 122 31.81 23.49 -3.49
N ASP A 123 32.48 22.40 -3.14
CA ASP A 123 32.85 21.34 -4.08
C ASP A 123 31.63 20.57 -4.60
N GLU A 124 30.67 20.29 -3.72
CA GLU A 124 29.39 19.66 -4.08
C GLU A 124 28.61 20.54 -5.07
N LEU A 125 28.56 21.86 -4.80
CA LEU A 125 27.88 22.81 -5.68
C LEU A 125 28.60 22.93 -7.02
N SER A 126 29.93 23.15 -7.01
CA SER A 126 30.76 23.30 -8.21
C SER A 126 30.62 22.11 -9.15
N LEU A 127 30.66 20.88 -8.62
CA LEU A 127 30.42 19.68 -9.41
C LEU A 127 29.03 19.68 -10.04
N THR A 128 28.00 20.02 -9.26
CA THR A 128 26.62 20.05 -9.76
C THR A 128 26.46 21.08 -10.88
N LEU A 129 27.14 22.23 -10.79
CA LEU A 129 27.15 23.23 -11.85
C LEU A 129 27.85 22.73 -13.12
N GLN A 130 28.96 21.98 -12.99
CA GLN A 130 29.64 21.38 -14.14
C GLN A 130 28.75 20.35 -14.85
N VAL A 131 28.01 19.51 -14.10
CA VAL A 131 27.06 18.56 -14.67
C VAL A 131 25.90 19.28 -15.35
N ALA A 132 25.40 20.37 -14.76
CA ALA A 132 24.34 21.17 -15.36
C ALA A 132 24.77 21.83 -16.69
N GLU A 133 26.01 22.32 -16.75
CA GLU A 133 26.59 22.88 -17.98
C GLU A 133 26.75 21.81 -19.08
N ALA A 134 27.22 20.61 -18.72
CA ALA A 134 27.28 19.48 -19.63
C ALA A 134 25.88 19.05 -20.12
N ALA A 135 24.88 19.07 -19.24
CA ALA A 135 23.50 18.77 -19.57
C ALA A 135 22.87 19.81 -20.51
N ALA A 136 23.19 21.10 -20.32
CA ALA A 136 22.76 22.16 -21.24
C ALA A 136 23.38 22.01 -22.63
N ALA A 137 24.69 21.72 -22.70
CA ALA A 137 25.38 21.45 -23.96
C ALA A 137 24.82 20.21 -24.68
N TRP A 138 24.46 19.17 -23.92
CA TRP A 138 23.80 17.99 -24.49
C TRP A 138 22.42 18.34 -25.09
N CYS A 139 21.60 19.16 -24.43
CA CYS A 139 20.31 19.58 -24.98
C CYS A 139 20.47 20.28 -26.34
N GLU A 140 21.43 21.20 -26.41
CA GLU A 140 21.77 21.93 -27.63
C GLU A 140 22.22 20.97 -28.75
N ALA A 141 23.05 19.97 -28.42
CA ALA A 141 23.46 18.93 -29.35
C ALA A 141 22.31 18.01 -29.81
N GLN A 142 21.21 17.93 -29.05
CA GLN A 142 19.98 17.23 -29.43
C GLN A 142 19.02 18.11 -30.27
N GLY A 143 19.43 19.32 -30.63
CA GLY A 143 18.61 20.28 -31.39
C GLY A 143 17.61 21.06 -30.56
N LEU A 144 17.66 20.92 -29.22
CA LEU A 144 16.80 21.68 -28.31
C LEU A 144 17.39 23.08 -28.06
N VAL A 145 16.53 24.01 -27.66
CA VAL A 145 16.98 25.33 -27.21
C VAL A 145 17.77 25.15 -25.92
N ARG A 146 18.96 25.77 -25.85
CA ARG A 146 19.81 25.71 -24.67
C ARG A 146 19.07 26.23 -23.43
N PRO A 147 18.88 25.41 -22.37
CA PRO A 147 18.13 25.82 -21.19
C PRO A 147 18.84 26.96 -20.46
N ARG A 148 18.06 27.81 -19.78
CA ARG A 148 18.62 28.82 -18.88
C ARG A 148 19.03 28.15 -17.58
N LEU A 149 20.29 28.34 -17.20
CA LEU A 149 20.88 27.73 -16.02
C LEU A 149 20.69 28.62 -14.80
N MET A 150 20.07 28.08 -13.76
CA MET A 150 19.87 28.74 -12.47
C MET A 150 20.56 27.95 -11.37
N MET A 151 21.26 28.63 -10.46
CA MET A 151 21.75 28.04 -9.22
C MET A 151 20.68 28.22 -8.14
N SER A 152 20.13 27.13 -7.59
CA SER A 152 18.99 27.15 -6.66
C SER A 152 19.36 27.52 -5.20
N GLY A 153 20.62 27.90 -4.98
CA GLY A 153 21.30 28.08 -3.69
C GLY A 153 22.16 26.88 -3.30
N ASN A 154 21.80 25.69 -3.79
CA ASN A 154 22.31 24.42 -3.30
C ASN A 154 22.56 23.38 -4.40
N GLY A 155 22.03 23.61 -5.59
CA GLY A 155 22.14 22.78 -6.79
C GLY A 155 21.92 23.66 -8.03
N ALA A 156 21.59 23.04 -9.15
CA ALA A 156 21.38 23.69 -10.44
C ALA A 156 20.02 23.31 -11.05
N GLN A 157 19.38 24.27 -11.71
CA GLN A 157 18.13 24.06 -12.43
C GLN A 157 18.30 24.46 -13.90
N LEU A 158 17.82 23.61 -14.80
CA LEU A 158 17.76 23.86 -16.23
C LEU A 158 16.33 24.26 -16.57
N TRP A 159 16.14 25.52 -16.96
CA TRP A 159 14.83 26.10 -17.25
C TRP A 159 14.59 26.12 -18.76
N PHE A 160 13.54 25.45 -19.21
CA PHE A 160 13.10 25.40 -20.60
C PHE A 160 11.78 26.14 -20.73
N ALA A 161 11.71 27.11 -21.63
CA ALA A 161 10.45 27.74 -21.99
C ALA A 161 9.78 26.93 -23.09
N LEU A 162 8.47 26.75 -23.00
CA LEU A 162 7.68 26.03 -23.99
C LEU A 162 6.64 26.99 -24.58
N PRO A 163 6.27 26.83 -25.86
CA PRO A 163 5.05 27.43 -26.36
C PRO A 163 3.86 26.99 -25.48
N PRO A 164 2.90 27.88 -25.18
CA PRO A 164 1.76 27.54 -24.31
C PRO A 164 0.97 26.34 -24.84
N GLN A 165 0.88 25.28 -24.04
CA GLN A 165 0.16 24.05 -24.37
C GLN A 165 -1.01 23.83 -23.41
N SER A 166 -2.23 23.84 -23.95
CA SER A 166 -3.44 23.52 -23.17
C SER A 166 -3.41 22.07 -22.68
N LEU A 167 -3.84 21.88 -21.43
CA LEU A 167 -3.96 20.57 -20.78
C LEU A 167 -5.40 20.02 -20.81
N GLU A 168 -6.25 20.48 -21.72
CA GLU A 168 -7.60 19.95 -21.85
C GLU A 168 -7.63 18.51 -22.41
N GLY A 169 -8.57 17.69 -21.92
CA GLY A 169 -8.81 16.32 -22.39
C GLY A 169 -7.59 15.40 -22.28
N GLU A 170 -7.27 14.70 -23.37
CA GLU A 170 -6.14 13.74 -23.41
C GLU A 170 -4.76 14.42 -23.38
N SER A 171 -4.69 15.73 -23.60
CA SER A 171 -3.43 16.49 -23.60
C SER A 171 -2.73 16.44 -22.24
N HIS A 172 -3.50 16.47 -21.14
CA HIS A 172 -2.96 16.39 -19.79
C HIS A 172 -2.12 15.12 -19.57
N GLU A 173 -2.66 13.95 -19.93
CA GLU A 173 -1.97 12.67 -19.77
C GLU A 173 -0.71 12.59 -20.64
N ARG A 174 -0.79 13.08 -21.89
CA ARG A 174 0.32 13.05 -22.84
C ARG A 174 1.47 13.95 -22.40
N VAL A 175 1.20 15.21 -22.06
CA VAL A 175 2.23 16.14 -21.58
C VAL A 175 2.84 15.64 -20.28
N GLN A 176 2.03 15.13 -19.34
CA GLN A 176 2.53 14.58 -18.08
C GLN A 176 3.45 13.35 -18.29
N ALA A 177 3.12 12.48 -19.25
CA ALA A 177 3.97 11.34 -19.64
C ALA A 177 5.26 11.81 -20.32
N GLY A 178 5.17 12.79 -21.23
CA GLY A 178 6.33 13.41 -21.88
C GLY A 178 7.31 14.03 -20.89
N LEU A 179 6.81 14.82 -19.93
CA LEU A 179 7.64 15.44 -18.88
C LEU A 179 8.38 14.39 -18.06
N LYS A 180 7.70 13.29 -17.71
CA LYS A 180 8.30 12.17 -16.98
C LYS A 180 9.37 11.45 -17.81
N ALA A 181 9.12 11.22 -19.09
CA ALA A 181 10.08 10.58 -19.99
C ALA A 181 11.33 11.47 -20.19
N PHE A 182 11.13 12.76 -20.39
CA PHE A 182 12.22 13.73 -20.53
C PHE A 182 13.10 13.78 -19.26
N GLU A 183 12.51 13.88 -18.06
CA GLU A 183 13.28 13.84 -16.80
C GLU A 183 14.02 12.50 -16.61
N ALA A 184 13.41 11.37 -17.01
CA ALA A 184 14.04 10.06 -16.95
C ALA A 184 15.30 9.97 -17.83
N GLU A 185 15.30 10.62 -18.99
CA GLU A 185 16.48 10.73 -19.85
C GLU A 185 17.62 11.51 -19.21
N PHE A 186 17.30 12.63 -18.53
CA PHE A 186 18.31 13.36 -17.76
C PHE A 186 18.85 12.50 -16.62
N ARG A 187 17.98 11.79 -15.91
CA ARG A 187 18.40 10.90 -14.82
C ARG A 187 19.33 9.80 -15.33
N ALA A 188 19.01 9.18 -16.46
CA ALA A 188 19.84 8.12 -17.03
C ALA A 188 21.24 8.60 -17.45
N ARG A 189 21.37 9.86 -17.88
CA ARG A 189 22.63 10.41 -18.42
C ARG A 189 23.48 11.16 -17.39
N PHE A 190 22.84 11.90 -16.49
CA PHE A 190 23.52 12.88 -15.62
C PHE A 190 23.42 12.55 -14.13
N ALA A 191 22.59 11.58 -13.72
CA ALA A 191 22.59 11.13 -12.33
C ALA A 191 23.82 10.26 -12.04
N SER A 192 24.41 10.46 -10.87
CA SER A 192 25.59 9.75 -10.38
C SER A 192 25.53 9.62 -8.85
N GLU A 193 26.53 8.99 -8.25
CA GLU A 193 26.68 8.94 -6.79
C GLU A 193 26.86 10.32 -6.14
N ARG A 194 27.21 11.36 -6.92
CA ARG A 194 27.49 12.71 -6.43
C ARG A 194 26.45 13.76 -6.83
N VAL A 195 25.70 13.54 -7.92
CA VAL A 195 24.66 14.45 -8.41
C VAL A 195 23.40 13.66 -8.70
N ARG A 196 22.27 14.08 -8.14
CA ARG A 196 20.95 13.48 -8.38
C ARG A 196 20.09 14.41 -9.25
N VAL A 197 19.20 13.81 -10.04
CA VAL A 197 18.15 14.52 -10.78
C VAL A 197 16.83 14.31 -10.04
N ASP A 198 16.36 15.35 -9.36
CA ASP A 198 15.17 15.32 -8.51
C ASP A 198 13.88 15.17 -9.33
N SER A 199 12.90 14.45 -8.79
CA SER A 199 11.63 14.22 -9.48
C SER A 199 10.68 15.41 -9.35
N ILE A 200 10.61 16.22 -10.40
CA ILE A 200 9.85 17.48 -10.47
C ILE A 200 8.94 17.59 -11.71
N HIS A 201 8.69 16.48 -12.40
CA HIS A 201 7.89 16.41 -13.64
C HIS A 201 6.36 16.59 -13.51
N ASP A 202 5.77 16.82 -12.33
CA ASP A 202 4.33 17.08 -12.22
C ASP A 202 3.96 18.51 -12.64
N VAL A 203 2.83 18.68 -13.32
CA VAL A 203 2.39 19.99 -13.85
C VAL A 203 2.12 21.05 -12.78
N ALA A 204 1.85 20.66 -11.53
CA ALA A 204 1.61 21.59 -10.42
C ALA A 204 2.89 21.95 -9.66
N ARG A 205 4.06 21.52 -10.12
CA ARG A 205 5.32 21.71 -9.41
C ARG A 205 5.66 23.18 -9.17
N ILE A 206 6.36 23.41 -8.06
CA ILE A 206 6.94 24.71 -7.67
C ILE A 206 8.47 24.63 -7.73
N ILE A 207 9.11 25.76 -8.04
CA ILE A 207 10.57 25.95 -8.10
C ILE A 207 11.00 27.12 -7.22
N LYS A 208 12.28 27.17 -6.86
CA LYS A 208 12.85 28.24 -6.04
C LYS A 208 12.77 29.56 -6.80
N VAL A 209 12.34 30.63 -6.13
CA VAL A 209 12.42 31.98 -6.72
C VAL A 209 13.87 32.42 -6.75
N VAL A 210 14.43 32.64 -7.95
CA VAL A 210 15.81 33.09 -8.13
C VAL A 210 15.93 34.50 -7.57
N GLY A 211 17.03 34.78 -6.88
CA GLY A 211 17.22 35.99 -6.06
C GLY A 211 16.89 35.80 -4.59
N THR A 212 16.29 34.67 -4.16
CA THR A 212 16.04 34.39 -2.73
C THR A 212 17.09 33.47 -2.11
N VAL A 213 17.40 33.67 -0.84
CA VAL A 213 18.35 32.85 -0.06
C VAL A 213 17.78 31.47 0.25
N ALA A 214 18.55 30.42 -0.03
CA ALA A 214 18.23 29.04 0.31
C ALA A 214 18.67 28.73 1.74
N ARG A 215 17.69 28.58 2.64
CA ARG A 215 17.90 28.32 4.07
C ARG A 215 17.66 26.84 4.36
N LYS A 216 18.72 26.02 4.28
CA LYS A 216 18.67 24.58 4.54
C LYS A 216 19.65 24.23 5.67
N GLY A 217 19.16 23.61 6.74
CA GLY A 217 19.93 23.38 7.96
C GLY A 217 20.31 24.67 8.68
N THR A 218 21.26 24.57 9.62
CA THR A 218 21.72 25.69 10.46
C THR A 218 22.67 26.66 9.75
N GLY A 219 23.22 26.27 8.59
CA GLY A 219 24.24 27.05 7.87
C GLY A 219 25.58 27.03 8.60
N SER A 220 26.67 26.77 7.89
CA SER A 220 28.03 26.81 8.44
C SER A 220 29.00 27.45 7.46
N ALA A 221 30.23 27.73 7.89
CA ALA A 221 31.29 28.22 7.00
C ALA A 221 31.57 27.23 5.85
N GLU A 222 31.49 25.93 6.12
CA GLU A 222 31.68 24.87 5.11
C GLU A 222 30.44 24.67 4.22
N ARG A 223 29.23 24.92 4.76
CA ARG A 223 27.93 24.71 4.08
C ARG A 223 27.07 25.97 4.24
N PRO A 224 27.42 27.08 3.57
CA PRO A 224 26.74 28.36 3.75
C PRO A 224 25.35 28.36 3.10
N HIS A 225 24.45 29.18 3.63
CA HIS A 225 23.21 29.54 2.93
C HIS A 225 23.55 30.51 1.80
N ARG A 226 23.11 30.23 0.59
CA ARG A 226 23.41 31.05 -0.60
C ARG A 226 22.13 31.60 -1.23
N ALA A 227 22.22 32.80 -1.79
CA ALA A 227 21.20 33.31 -2.70
C ALA A 227 21.15 32.48 -3.98
N ALA A 228 19.94 32.05 -4.36
CA ALA A 228 19.72 31.51 -5.69
C ALA A 228 20.00 32.59 -6.73
N ARG A 229 20.69 32.26 -7.82
CA ARG A 229 21.03 33.23 -8.88
C ARG A 229 20.99 32.59 -10.24
N ALA A 230 20.83 33.39 -11.28
CA ALA A 230 21.04 32.91 -12.64
C ALA A 230 22.55 32.74 -12.91
N LEU A 231 22.89 31.66 -13.60
CA LEU A 231 24.24 31.41 -14.12
C LEU A 231 24.39 31.92 -15.56
N ALA A 232 23.26 32.08 -16.25
CA ALA A 232 23.13 32.66 -17.58
C ALA A 232 22.08 33.80 -17.56
N SER A 233 21.71 34.33 -18.74
CA SER A 233 20.65 35.33 -18.84
C SER A 233 19.26 34.75 -18.50
N PHE A 234 18.34 35.62 -18.08
CA PHE A 234 16.91 35.29 -17.96
C PHE A 234 16.16 35.42 -19.29
N GLU A 235 16.86 35.32 -20.42
CA GLU A 235 16.20 35.42 -21.72
C GLU A 235 15.26 34.23 -21.91
N ARG A 236 13.99 34.51 -22.20
CA ARG A 236 12.97 33.50 -22.47
C ARG A 236 12.93 33.21 -23.97
N VAL A 237 13.39 32.02 -24.34
CA VAL A 237 13.31 31.51 -25.73
C VAL A 237 12.52 30.21 -25.70
N GLU A 238 11.35 30.22 -26.33
CA GLU A 238 10.46 29.04 -26.37
C GLU A 238 11.05 27.93 -27.25
N ASP A 239 10.86 26.69 -26.83
CA ASP A 239 11.35 25.49 -27.52
C ASP A 239 10.18 24.64 -28.07
N PRO A 240 9.75 24.89 -29.33
CA PRO A 240 8.73 24.07 -29.97
C PRO A 240 9.13 22.61 -30.17
N GLN A 241 10.42 22.33 -30.37
CA GLN A 241 10.90 20.97 -30.59
C GLN A 241 10.80 20.14 -29.32
N LEU A 242 11.13 20.75 -28.17
CA LEU A 242 10.90 20.11 -26.88
C LEU A 242 9.40 19.87 -26.64
N LEU A 243 8.53 20.84 -26.93
CA LEU A 243 7.08 20.64 -26.79
C LEU A 243 6.59 19.47 -27.65
N GLU A 244 6.98 19.42 -28.92
CA GLU A 244 6.63 18.31 -29.83
C GLU A 244 7.13 16.96 -29.30
N ARG A 245 8.36 16.93 -28.76
CA ARG A 245 8.93 15.74 -28.12
C ARG A 245 8.13 15.29 -26.90
N LEU A 246 7.66 16.22 -26.06
CA LEU A 246 6.81 15.92 -24.91
C LEU A 246 5.46 15.33 -25.34
N LEU A 247 4.90 15.79 -26.47
CA LEU A 247 3.61 15.30 -26.99
C LEU A 247 3.69 13.93 -27.68
N LYS A 248 4.87 13.52 -28.17
CA LYS A 248 5.09 12.25 -28.91
C LYS A 248 5.33 11.01 -28.03
N ALA A 249 5.50 11.15 -26.71
CA ALA A 249 5.84 10.03 -25.84
C ALA A 249 4.72 8.96 -25.79
N PRO A 250 5.03 7.65 -25.96
CA PRO A 250 4.01 6.60 -26.06
C PRO A 250 3.29 6.34 -24.73
N LYS A 251 1.98 6.06 -24.82
CA LYS A 251 1.11 5.67 -23.71
C LYS A 251 1.46 4.24 -23.25
N PRO A 252 1.60 3.95 -21.94
CA PRO A 252 1.67 2.57 -21.48
C PRO A 252 0.33 1.83 -21.72
N PRO A 253 0.32 0.50 -21.99
CA PRO A 253 -0.89 -0.22 -22.41
C PRO A 253 -1.95 -0.33 -21.30
N LEU A 254 -3.23 -0.28 -21.71
CA LEU A 254 -4.43 -0.49 -20.90
C LEU A 254 -4.93 -1.93 -21.08
N GLU A 255 -5.34 -2.61 -20.00
CA GLU A 255 -5.96 -3.95 -20.04
C GLU A 255 -7.50 -3.90 -20.16
N PRO A 256 -8.15 -4.96 -20.70
CA PRO A 256 -9.52 -4.91 -21.23
C PRO A 256 -10.63 -5.18 -20.19
N ASN A 257 -11.72 -4.43 -20.30
CA ASN A 257 -12.92 -4.51 -19.48
C ASN A 257 -13.91 -5.55 -20.05
N GLN A 258 -14.34 -6.54 -19.27
CA GLN A 258 -15.37 -7.51 -19.67
C GLN A 258 -16.78 -7.00 -19.32
N ALA A 259 -17.66 -6.98 -20.34
CA ALA A 259 -19.04 -6.54 -20.25
C ALA A 259 -19.95 -7.56 -19.52
N HIS A 260 -20.92 -7.07 -18.74
CA HIS A 260 -22.02 -7.88 -18.20
C HIS A 260 -23.29 -7.71 -19.06
N PRO A 261 -24.07 -8.79 -19.31
CA PRO A 261 -25.31 -8.73 -20.07
C PRO A 261 -26.51 -8.27 -19.22
N ALA A 262 -27.44 -7.60 -19.90
CA ALA A 262 -28.67 -7.02 -19.36
C ALA A 262 -29.66 -8.09 -18.84
N GLN A 263 -30.39 -7.76 -17.76
CA GLN A 263 -31.57 -8.53 -17.32
C GLN A 263 -32.84 -7.68 -17.33
N VAL A 264 -33.89 -8.38 -17.73
CA VAL A 264 -35.22 -7.96 -18.16
C VAL A 264 -36.17 -7.79 -16.96
N ALA A 265 -37.04 -6.79 -17.00
CA ALA A 265 -38.09 -6.52 -16.01
C ALA A 265 -39.41 -7.25 -16.34
N MET A 266 -40.28 -7.45 -15.34
CA MET A 266 -41.79 -7.41 -15.31
C MET A 266 -42.33 -8.30 -14.14
N PRO A 267 -43.61 -8.21 -13.69
CA PRO A 267 -44.33 -7.09 -13.08
C PRO A 267 -45.06 -7.44 -11.74
N LEU A 268 -45.48 -6.42 -10.98
CA LEU A 268 -46.25 -6.51 -9.71
C LEU A 268 -47.76 -6.79 -9.91
N ALA A 269 -48.38 -7.45 -8.92
CA ALA A 269 -49.84 -7.54 -8.73
C ALA A 269 -50.19 -7.67 -7.22
N PRO A 270 -51.45 -7.47 -6.74
CA PRO A 270 -51.79 -6.36 -5.84
C PRO A 270 -52.26 -6.76 -4.42
N SER A 271 -52.26 -5.74 -3.56
CA SER A 271 -52.72 -5.71 -2.15
C SER A 271 -54.22 -5.97 -1.97
N ALA A 272 -54.61 -6.67 -0.90
CA ALA A 272 -55.99 -6.78 -0.41
C ALA A 272 -56.13 -6.35 1.06
N LEU A 273 -57.32 -5.85 1.42
CA LEU A 273 -57.70 -5.10 2.63
C LEU A 273 -58.39 -5.96 3.73
N VAL A 274 -58.08 -5.66 5.02
CA VAL A 274 -58.80 -5.59 6.35
C VAL A 274 -60.03 -6.53 6.67
N PRO A 275 -60.28 -6.99 7.94
CA PRO A 275 -61.17 -6.27 8.88
C PRO A 275 -60.90 -6.39 10.42
N GLN A 276 -61.51 -5.49 11.21
CA GLN A 276 -61.47 -5.33 12.68
C GLN A 276 -62.44 -6.26 13.45
N GLY A 277 -61.96 -6.87 14.55
CA GLY A 277 -62.75 -7.55 15.59
C GLY A 277 -61.85 -7.98 16.76
N THR A 278 -62.27 -7.84 18.03
CA THR A 278 -61.48 -8.28 19.20
C THR A 278 -61.42 -9.80 19.25
N VAL A 279 -60.22 -10.34 19.11
CA VAL A 279 -59.95 -11.78 19.06
C VAL A 279 -59.94 -12.33 20.49
N LYS A 280 -60.72 -13.39 20.76
CA LYS A 280 -60.71 -14.09 22.06
C LYS A 280 -59.68 -15.22 22.07
N ALA A 281 -59.15 -15.55 23.25
CA ALA A 281 -58.22 -16.67 23.40
C ALA A 281 -58.93 -18.04 23.22
N ARG A 282 -58.23 -19.02 22.64
CA ARG A 282 -58.72 -20.38 22.43
C ARG A 282 -58.97 -21.08 23.77
N ARG A 283 -60.03 -21.87 23.84
CA ARG A 283 -60.42 -22.68 25.00
C ARG A 283 -60.58 -24.15 24.60
N THR A 284 -60.25 -25.03 25.52
CA THR A 284 -60.45 -26.48 25.41
C THR A 284 -61.93 -26.84 25.53
N GLU A 285 -62.31 -28.07 25.18
CA GLU A 285 -63.71 -28.56 25.25
C GLU A 285 -64.32 -28.47 26.66
N THR A 286 -63.48 -28.41 27.71
CA THR A 286 -63.87 -28.25 29.12
C THR A 286 -64.01 -26.78 29.56
N GLY A 287 -63.75 -25.81 28.67
CA GLY A 287 -63.91 -24.38 28.92
C GLY A 287 -62.68 -23.67 29.51
N GLU A 288 -61.60 -24.40 29.79
CA GLU A 288 -60.31 -23.82 30.24
C GLU A 288 -59.50 -23.28 29.05
N TYR A 289 -58.63 -22.29 29.27
CA TYR A 289 -57.76 -21.77 28.20
C TYR A 289 -56.87 -22.87 27.62
N ASP A 290 -56.78 -22.93 26.30
CA ASP A 290 -55.78 -23.75 25.63
C ASP A 290 -54.40 -23.15 25.90
N TRP A 291 -53.71 -23.70 26.89
CA TRP A 291 -52.43 -23.15 27.33
C TRP A 291 -51.31 -23.35 26.31
N ALA A 292 -51.37 -24.44 25.54
CA ALA A 292 -50.36 -24.73 24.55
C ALA A 292 -50.43 -23.71 23.41
N HIS A 293 -51.64 -23.33 22.99
CA HIS A 293 -51.86 -22.41 21.89
C HIS A 293 -53.04 -21.44 22.16
N PRO A 294 -52.91 -20.52 23.12
CA PRO A 294 -54.03 -19.65 23.51
C PRO A 294 -54.41 -18.68 22.38
N VAL A 295 -53.46 -18.38 21.50
CA VAL A 295 -53.64 -17.72 20.22
C VAL A 295 -52.65 -18.31 19.22
N GLU A 296 -52.78 -17.98 17.94
CA GLU A 296 -51.78 -18.37 16.94
C GLU A 296 -50.46 -17.63 17.19
N MET A 297 -49.39 -18.39 17.42
CA MET A 297 -48.03 -17.89 17.71
C MET A 297 -47.05 -18.42 16.66
N CYS A 298 -46.01 -17.64 16.34
CA CYS A 298 -44.88 -18.14 15.55
C CYS A 298 -43.85 -18.75 16.49
N GLY A 299 -42.97 -19.61 15.96
CA GLY A 299 -41.93 -20.30 16.74
C GLY A 299 -41.17 -19.43 17.75
N PRO A 300 -40.71 -18.21 17.41
CA PRO A 300 -40.08 -17.31 18.37
C PRO A 300 -40.95 -16.90 19.58
N VAL A 301 -42.22 -16.60 19.34
CA VAL A 301 -43.16 -16.20 20.40
C VAL A 301 -43.56 -17.42 21.22
N GLN A 302 -43.78 -18.57 20.55
CA GLN A 302 -44.08 -19.84 21.22
C GLN A 302 -42.96 -20.24 22.18
N ARG A 303 -41.69 -20.11 21.75
CA ARG A 303 -40.54 -20.35 22.64
C ARG A 303 -40.50 -19.40 23.83
N LEU A 304 -40.78 -18.11 23.64
CA LEU A 304 -40.87 -17.18 24.77
C LEU A 304 -41.99 -17.62 25.73
N TRP A 305 -43.16 -17.98 25.20
CA TRP A 305 -44.33 -18.43 25.97
C TRP A 305 -44.09 -19.70 26.79
N GLU A 306 -43.30 -20.63 26.27
CA GLU A 306 -43.01 -21.90 26.95
C GLU A 306 -41.84 -21.78 27.93
N GLN A 307 -40.80 -21.04 27.56
CA GLN A 307 -39.49 -21.11 28.22
C GLN A 307 -39.15 -19.87 29.05
N GLY A 308 -39.82 -18.74 28.80
CA GLY A 308 -39.47 -17.49 29.45
C GLY A 308 -38.19 -16.84 28.90
N ALA A 309 -37.74 -15.79 29.57
CA ALA A 309 -36.44 -15.16 29.33
C ALA A 309 -35.77 -14.80 30.66
N GLU A 310 -34.44 -14.63 30.66
CA GLU A 310 -33.67 -14.26 31.85
C GLU A 310 -34.20 -12.97 32.50
N ASP A 311 -34.48 -11.94 31.69
CA ASP A 311 -35.24 -10.78 32.15
C ASP A 311 -36.75 -11.05 32.09
N ARG A 312 -37.26 -11.49 33.24
CA ARG A 312 -38.68 -11.78 33.48
C ARG A 312 -39.58 -10.55 33.26
N SER A 313 -39.05 -9.33 33.42
CA SER A 313 -39.78 -8.08 33.15
C SER A 313 -40.04 -7.89 31.68
N VAL A 314 -38.99 -8.09 30.90
CA VAL A 314 -39.02 -7.95 29.44
C VAL A 314 -39.85 -9.09 28.84
N ALA A 315 -39.76 -10.31 29.38
CA ALA A 315 -40.60 -11.43 28.97
C ALA A 315 -42.10 -11.13 29.16
N ILE A 316 -42.51 -10.69 30.36
CA ILE A 316 -43.91 -10.33 30.67
C ILE A 316 -44.38 -9.18 29.78
N PHE A 317 -43.56 -8.13 29.62
CA PHE A 317 -43.91 -6.98 28.80
C PHE A 317 -44.10 -7.36 27.32
N ASN A 318 -43.25 -8.23 26.77
CA ASN A 318 -43.37 -8.70 25.40
C ASN A 318 -44.58 -9.62 25.18
N MET A 319 -44.92 -10.47 26.15
CA MET A 319 -46.15 -11.27 26.07
C MET A 319 -47.41 -10.41 26.12
N VAL A 320 -47.46 -9.41 27.01
CA VAL A 320 -48.55 -8.42 27.03
C VAL A 320 -48.66 -7.72 25.67
N ARG A 321 -47.53 -7.24 25.11
CA ARG A 321 -47.50 -6.59 23.80
C ARG A 321 -47.99 -7.51 22.67
N PHE A 322 -47.61 -8.79 22.70
CA PHE A 322 -48.05 -9.76 21.71
C PHE A 322 -49.55 -10.01 21.76
N PHE A 323 -50.11 -10.25 22.95
CA PHE A 323 -51.55 -10.48 23.07
C PHE A 323 -52.38 -9.22 22.75
N THR A 324 -51.89 -8.03 23.11
CA THR A 324 -52.51 -6.77 22.67
C THR A 324 -52.45 -6.62 21.15
N HIS A 325 -51.33 -6.96 20.50
CA HIS A 325 -51.22 -6.98 19.04
C HIS A 325 -52.21 -7.95 18.40
N LYS A 326 -52.46 -9.11 19.02
CA LYS A 326 -53.45 -10.10 18.57
C LYS A 326 -54.90 -9.66 18.85
N GLY A 327 -55.12 -8.55 19.55
CA GLY A 327 -56.44 -7.98 19.79
C GLY A 327 -57.20 -8.57 20.98
N LEU A 328 -56.50 -9.18 21.94
CA LEU A 328 -57.11 -9.71 23.17
C LEU A 328 -57.43 -8.57 24.15
N GLY A 329 -58.51 -8.76 24.92
CA GLY A 329 -58.92 -7.82 25.96
C GLY A 329 -58.02 -7.86 27.20
N LEU A 330 -57.94 -6.75 27.94
CA LEU A 330 -57.08 -6.62 29.13
C LEU A 330 -57.35 -7.72 30.18
N ASP A 331 -58.59 -8.13 30.37
CA ASP A 331 -58.94 -9.17 31.35
C ASP A 331 -58.36 -10.54 30.96
N GLU A 332 -58.50 -10.95 29.70
CA GLU A 332 -57.92 -12.20 29.18
C GLU A 332 -56.38 -12.15 29.19
N ILE A 333 -55.78 -11.01 28.81
CA ILE A 333 -54.33 -10.81 28.88
C ILE A 333 -53.84 -10.96 30.32
N THR A 334 -54.58 -10.39 31.28
CA THR A 334 -54.21 -10.45 32.69
C THR A 334 -54.25 -11.88 33.21
N GLU A 335 -55.30 -12.65 32.90
CA GLU A 335 -55.40 -14.05 33.29
C GLU A 335 -54.27 -14.91 32.68
N LEU A 336 -54.05 -14.78 31.37
CA LEU A 336 -53.01 -15.54 30.65
C LEU A 336 -51.61 -15.21 31.17
N VAL A 337 -51.29 -13.93 31.38
CA VAL A 337 -49.95 -13.51 31.79
C VAL A 337 -49.67 -13.80 33.28
N LEU A 338 -50.70 -13.76 34.15
CA LEU A 338 -50.55 -14.20 35.54
C LEU A 338 -50.29 -15.71 35.64
N GLU A 339 -50.99 -16.50 34.81
CA GLU A 339 -50.75 -17.94 34.74
C GLU A 339 -49.36 -18.25 34.17
N TYR A 340 -48.92 -17.49 33.17
CA TYR A 340 -47.58 -17.59 32.57
C TYR A 340 -46.48 -17.30 33.60
N ASP A 341 -46.65 -16.24 34.39
CA ASP A 341 -45.73 -15.93 35.49
C ASP A 341 -45.74 -17.05 36.54
N ARG A 342 -46.90 -17.59 36.90
CA ARG A 342 -47.02 -18.67 37.90
C ARG A 342 -46.30 -19.95 37.48
N ARG A 343 -46.35 -20.31 36.20
CA ARG A 343 -45.84 -21.58 35.66
C ARG A 343 -44.32 -21.61 35.46
N GLY A 344 -43.67 -20.46 35.25
CA GLY A 344 -42.24 -20.46 34.89
C GLY A 344 -41.40 -19.27 35.37
N LEU A 345 -41.97 -18.07 35.57
CA LEU A 345 -41.17 -16.87 35.83
C LEU A 345 -41.14 -16.48 37.31
N GLY A 346 -42.24 -16.65 38.04
CA GLY A 346 -42.39 -16.38 39.48
C GLY A 346 -42.08 -14.94 39.91
N LYS A 347 -42.15 -13.96 39.02
CA LYS A 347 -41.80 -12.56 39.30
C LYS A 347 -42.91 -11.82 40.04
N LEU A 348 -44.17 -12.13 39.76
CA LEU A 348 -45.34 -11.47 40.35
C LEU A 348 -45.83 -12.17 41.61
N LYS A 349 -45.17 -13.26 42.04
CA LYS A 349 -45.50 -13.98 43.28
C LYS A 349 -45.38 -13.06 44.50
N GLY A 350 -46.50 -12.85 45.20
CA GLY A 350 -46.58 -11.97 46.38
C GLY A 350 -46.60 -10.47 46.07
N ARG A 351 -46.83 -10.08 44.80
CA ARG A 351 -46.93 -8.68 44.35
C ARG A 351 -48.30 -8.43 43.71
N ASP A 352 -48.65 -7.15 43.51
CA ASP A 352 -49.83 -6.77 42.71
C ASP A 352 -49.59 -7.04 41.22
N GLY A 353 -49.75 -8.31 40.82
CA GLY A 353 -49.57 -8.74 39.44
C GLY A 353 -50.60 -8.14 38.48
N VAL A 354 -51.84 -7.95 38.93
CA VAL A 354 -52.92 -7.32 38.14
C VAL A 354 -52.57 -5.87 37.83
N GLY A 355 -52.15 -5.10 38.83
CA GLY A 355 -51.71 -3.71 38.64
C GLY A 355 -50.44 -3.61 37.78
N TYR A 356 -49.53 -4.59 37.87
CA TYR A 356 -48.32 -4.63 37.04
C TYR A 356 -48.66 -4.85 35.56
N ILE A 357 -49.54 -5.81 35.25
CA ILE A 357 -49.94 -6.12 33.88
C ILE A 357 -50.76 -4.98 33.28
N ARG A 358 -51.66 -4.35 34.06
CA ARG A 358 -52.39 -3.15 33.61
C ARG A 358 -51.46 -2.02 33.18
N LYS A 359 -50.44 -1.71 33.99
CA LYS A 359 -49.43 -0.69 33.65
C LYS A 359 -48.62 -1.06 32.40
N ALA A 360 -48.32 -2.35 32.20
CA ALA A 360 -47.66 -2.81 30.99
C ALA A 360 -48.58 -2.64 29.75
N TYR A 361 -49.86 -2.99 29.88
CA TYR A 361 -50.86 -2.83 28.82
C TYR A 361 -51.08 -1.35 28.45
N GLU A 362 -51.19 -0.46 29.43
CA GLU A 362 -51.30 1.00 29.21
C GLU A 362 -50.09 1.55 28.43
N LYS A 363 -48.88 1.11 28.79
CA LYS A 363 -47.65 1.49 28.07
C LYS A 363 -47.64 0.98 26.63
N VAL A 364 -48.17 -0.22 26.39
CA VAL A 364 -48.28 -0.78 25.03
C VAL A 364 -49.30 -0.01 24.21
N MET A 365 -50.49 0.27 24.76
CA MET A 365 -51.55 1.01 24.08
C MET A 365 -51.15 2.45 23.77
N ALA A 366 -50.30 3.08 24.59
CA ALA A 366 -49.71 4.38 24.28
C ALA A 366 -48.84 4.38 23.01
N THR A 367 -48.48 3.19 22.49
CA THR A 367 -47.72 3.02 21.23
C THR A 367 -48.59 2.55 20.05
N ALA A 368 -49.91 2.52 20.21
CA ALA A 368 -50.85 2.18 19.14
C ALA A 368 -50.79 3.23 18.01
N ARG A 369 -51.02 2.77 16.78
CA ARG A 369 -51.13 3.62 15.59
C ARG A 369 -52.50 4.34 15.57
N GLU A 370 -52.65 5.30 14.65
CA GLU A 370 -53.91 6.06 14.46
C GLU A 370 -55.13 5.16 14.18
N ASP A 371 -54.91 3.97 13.63
CA ASP A 371 -55.93 2.94 13.37
C ASP A 371 -56.22 2.01 14.59
N GLY A 372 -55.58 2.28 15.73
CA GLY A 372 -55.67 1.47 16.95
C GLY A 372 -54.81 0.21 16.97
N ALA A 373 -54.05 -0.08 15.90
CA ALA A 373 -53.23 -1.29 15.83
C ALA A 373 -51.90 -1.13 16.59
N VAL A 374 -51.57 -2.13 17.41
CA VAL A 374 -50.28 -2.22 18.12
C VAL A 374 -49.30 -3.05 17.30
N ALA A 375 -48.03 -2.65 17.21
CA ALA A 375 -47.00 -3.44 16.53
C ALA A 375 -46.53 -4.65 17.36
N PRO A 376 -46.24 -5.81 16.74
CA PRO A 376 -45.80 -7.03 17.44
C PRO A 376 -44.42 -6.84 18.11
N PRO A 377 -44.06 -7.67 19.12
CA PRO A 377 -42.78 -7.55 19.84
C PRO A 377 -41.54 -8.02 19.06
N CYS A 378 -41.60 -8.11 17.74
CA CYS A 378 -40.56 -8.72 16.90
C CYS A 378 -39.17 -8.11 17.11
N HIS A 379 -39.06 -6.78 17.23
CA HIS A 379 -37.77 -6.11 17.47
C HIS A 379 -37.15 -6.49 18.82
N SER A 380 -37.96 -6.60 19.88
CA SER A 380 -37.47 -7.03 21.18
C SER A 380 -37.10 -8.51 21.17
N LEU A 381 -37.87 -9.37 20.48
CA LEU A 381 -37.55 -10.78 20.28
C LEU A 381 -36.27 -10.99 19.47
N GLN A 382 -35.95 -10.11 18.51
CA GLN A 382 -34.67 -10.11 17.81
C GLN A 382 -33.52 -9.74 18.76
N GLY A 383 -33.68 -8.69 19.57
CA GLY A 383 -32.69 -8.31 20.59
C GLY A 383 -32.43 -9.41 21.62
N MET A 384 -33.47 -10.16 22.02
CA MET A 384 -33.36 -11.30 22.92
C MET A 384 -32.90 -12.61 22.22
N GLY A 385 -32.63 -12.59 20.91
CA GLY A 385 -32.16 -13.75 20.15
C GLY A 385 -33.23 -14.81 19.80
N PHE A 386 -34.50 -14.58 20.14
CA PHE A 386 -35.60 -15.50 19.84
C PHE A 386 -36.01 -15.49 18.36
N CYS A 387 -35.90 -14.34 17.68
CA CYS A 387 -36.35 -14.16 16.30
C CYS A 387 -35.19 -13.76 15.37
N ARG A 388 -35.04 -14.47 14.25
CA ARG A 388 -33.99 -14.23 13.24
C ARG A 388 -34.48 -13.63 11.93
N VAL A 389 -35.79 -13.41 11.80
CA VAL A 389 -36.41 -12.74 10.65
C VAL A 389 -35.75 -11.36 10.47
N ASN A 390 -35.33 -11.01 9.25
CA ASN A 390 -34.56 -9.81 8.90
C ASN A 390 -33.10 -9.74 9.39
N ARG A 391 -32.62 -10.71 10.18
CA ARG A 391 -31.17 -10.90 10.47
C ARG A 391 -30.52 -11.90 9.51
N GLU A 392 -31.29 -12.88 9.03
CA GLU A 392 -30.88 -13.85 8.01
C GLU A 392 -31.75 -13.68 6.74
N PRO A 393 -31.19 -13.79 5.52
CA PRO A 393 -31.93 -13.56 4.26
C PRO A 393 -33.06 -14.55 4.01
N ASP A 394 -32.88 -15.80 4.45
CA ASP A 394 -33.75 -16.93 4.10
C ASP A 394 -34.82 -17.22 5.15
N VAL A 395 -34.77 -16.53 6.29
CA VAL A 395 -35.67 -16.77 7.43
C VAL A 395 -36.93 -15.90 7.31
N ARG A 396 -38.07 -16.54 7.03
CA ARG A 396 -39.39 -15.91 6.99
C ARG A 396 -40.17 -16.09 8.29
N CYS A 397 -41.07 -15.15 8.58
CA CYS A 397 -41.94 -15.26 9.74
C CYS A 397 -43.15 -16.15 9.41
N GLU A 398 -43.30 -17.25 10.15
CA GLU A 398 -44.40 -18.22 10.01
C GLU A 398 -45.81 -17.61 10.16
N LEU A 399 -45.93 -16.49 10.88
CA LEU A 399 -47.23 -15.86 11.19
C LEU A 399 -47.63 -14.73 10.25
N TYR A 400 -46.65 -13.99 9.70
CA TYR A 400 -46.92 -12.72 9.01
C TYR A 400 -46.47 -12.73 7.56
N ASP A 401 -45.63 -13.68 7.12
CA ASP A 401 -45.04 -13.75 5.77
C ASP A 401 -44.49 -12.41 5.23
N VAL A 402 -44.04 -11.51 6.12
CA VAL A 402 -43.49 -10.19 5.76
C VAL A 402 -41.99 -10.16 6.04
N VAL A 403 -41.20 -10.02 4.98
CA VAL A 403 -39.82 -9.51 5.02
C VAL A 403 -39.92 -7.99 5.18
N PHE A 404 -39.06 -7.36 5.99
CA PHE A 404 -38.95 -5.90 5.98
C PHE A 404 -38.57 -5.47 4.56
N ASP A 405 -39.55 -4.97 3.83
CA ASP A 405 -39.41 -4.60 2.42
C ASP A 405 -38.64 -3.29 2.35
N VAL A 406 -37.32 -3.42 2.18
CA VAL A 406 -36.39 -2.30 2.07
C VAL A 406 -36.76 -1.43 0.88
N GLU A 407 -37.25 -2.00 -0.22
CA GLU A 407 -37.62 -1.24 -1.43
C GLU A 407 -38.85 -0.37 -1.15
N LYS A 408 -39.91 -0.96 -0.56
CA LYS A 408 -41.11 -0.22 -0.15
C LYS A 408 -40.83 0.82 0.94
N ALA A 409 -39.92 0.53 1.87
CA ALA A 409 -39.51 1.48 2.91
C ALA A 409 -38.72 2.66 2.33
N VAL A 410 -37.87 2.43 1.32
CA VAL A 410 -37.17 3.50 0.59
C VAL A 410 -38.15 4.31 -0.27
N GLU A 411 -39.12 3.67 -0.93
CA GLU A 411 -40.17 4.38 -1.68
C GLU A 411 -41.00 5.31 -0.80
N ALA A 412 -41.35 4.86 0.41
CA ALA A 412 -42.12 5.63 1.37
C ALA A 412 -41.39 6.90 1.87
N LEU A 413 -40.07 6.99 1.72
CA LEU A 413 -39.31 8.22 2.05
C LEU A 413 -39.67 9.40 1.13
N ALA A 414 -40.30 9.15 -0.02
CA ALA A 414 -40.67 10.17 -0.99
C ALA A 414 -41.77 11.13 -0.51
N SER A 415 -42.66 10.63 0.35
CA SER A 415 -43.76 11.38 0.92
C SER A 415 -43.43 11.98 2.30
N VAL A 416 -42.19 11.80 2.77
CA VAL A 416 -41.76 12.25 4.10
C VAL A 416 -41.15 13.66 4.01
N PRO A 417 -41.55 14.61 4.88
CA PRO A 417 -40.92 15.92 4.96
C PRO A 417 -39.41 15.80 5.21
N ALA A 418 -38.60 16.63 4.56
CA ALA A 418 -37.13 16.56 4.61
C ALA A 418 -36.53 16.52 6.04
N GLN A 419 -37.26 17.09 7.00
CA GLN A 419 -36.91 17.17 8.42
C GLN A 419 -36.95 15.80 9.12
N ASP A 420 -37.81 14.89 8.64
CA ASP A 420 -38.07 13.58 9.24
C ASP A 420 -37.38 12.44 8.50
N VAL A 421 -36.78 12.72 7.34
CA VAL A 421 -36.06 11.74 6.50
C VAL A 421 -34.89 11.11 7.27
N GLU A 422 -34.17 11.89 8.07
CA GLU A 422 -33.03 11.40 8.87
C GLU A 422 -33.47 10.39 9.96
N TYR A 423 -34.61 10.63 10.60
CA TYR A 423 -35.17 9.71 11.59
C TYR A 423 -35.67 8.41 10.96
N ARG A 424 -36.26 8.49 9.76
CA ARG A 424 -36.76 7.33 9.01
C ARG A 424 -35.66 6.51 8.32
N LEU A 425 -34.51 7.12 8.04
CA LEU A 425 -33.35 6.47 7.44
C LEU A 425 -32.74 5.40 8.35
N LYS A 426 -32.71 5.62 9.67
CA LYS A 426 -32.04 4.73 10.64
C LYS A 426 -32.51 3.26 10.55
N PRO A 427 -33.81 2.93 10.69
CA PRO A 427 -34.26 1.53 10.61
C PRO A 427 -34.06 0.91 9.21
N ILE A 428 -34.05 1.72 8.15
CA ILE A 428 -33.79 1.24 6.78
C ILE A 428 -32.31 0.88 6.63
N LEU A 429 -31.40 1.74 7.09
CA LEU A 429 -29.97 1.48 7.07
C LEU A 429 -29.59 0.29 7.95
N GLU A 430 -30.22 0.12 9.11
CA GLU A 430 -30.06 -1.06 9.96
C GLU A 430 -30.48 -2.34 9.23
N ALA A 431 -31.63 -2.33 8.55
CA ALA A 431 -32.08 -3.48 7.75
C ALA A 431 -31.13 -3.79 6.58
N ILE A 432 -30.54 -2.77 5.95
CA ILE A 432 -29.55 -2.94 4.88
C ILE A 432 -28.25 -3.54 5.43
N ALA A 433 -27.78 -3.11 6.60
CA ALA A 433 -26.52 -3.57 7.19
C ALA A 433 -26.45 -5.09 7.42
N HIS A 434 -27.61 -5.73 7.63
CA HIS A 434 -27.72 -7.17 7.86
C HIS A 434 -27.80 -7.99 6.55
N ARG A 435 -27.62 -7.35 5.38
CA ARG A 435 -27.63 -8.01 4.05
C ARG A 435 -26.22 -8.25 3.53
N PRO A 436 -26.02 -9.21 2.59
CA PRO A 436 -24.72 -9.41 1.95
C PRO A 436 -24.26 -8.17 1.16
N PRO A 437 -22.93 -7.98 0.97
CA PRO A 437 -22.36 -6.75 0.39
C PRO A 437 -22.95 -6.34 -0.98
N SER A 438 -23.25 -7.32 -1.84
CA SER A 438 -23.88 -7.07 -3.15
C SER A 438 -25.29 -6.47 -3.04
N ALA A 439 -26.07 -6.91 -2.05
CA ALA A 439 -27.39 -6.36 -1.76
C ALA A 439 -27.30 -5.01 -1.06
N GLN A 440 -26.30 -4.81 -0.19
CA GLN A 440 -26.04 -3.50 0.43
C GLN A 440 -25.79 -2.43 -0.63
N GLU A 441 -24.93 -2.71 -1.62
CA GLU A 441 -24.65 -1.78 -2.72
C GLU A 441 -25.90 -1.43 -3.52
N LYS A 442 -26.75 -2.42 -3.84
CA LYS A 442 -28.03 -2.20 -4.51
C LYS A 442 -28.94 -1.23 -3.72
N TYR A 443 -29.13 -1.49 -2.43
CA TYR A 443 -30.05 -0.67 -1.60
C TYR A 443 -29.48 0.70 -1.24
N LEU A 444 -28.17 0.82 -1.06
CA LEU A 444 -27.51 2.10 -0.84
C LEU A 444 -27.58 2.99 -2.08
N ALA A 445 -27.46 2.42 -3.29
CA ALA A 445 -27.69 3.16 -4.53
C ALA A 445 -29.16 3.62 -4.67
N LEU A 446 -30.12 2.77 -4.27
CA LEU A 446 -31.54 3.14 -4.24
C LEU A 446 -31.81 4.32 -3.29
N LEU A 447 -31.20 4.29 -2.10
CA LEU A 447 -31.26 5.36 -1.11
C LEU A 447 -30.58 6.64 -1.58
N GLU A 448 -29.45 6.54 -2.28
CA GLU A 448 -28.74 7.69 -2.84
C GLU A 448 -29.61 8.44 -3.84
N VAL A 449 -30.23 7.71 -4.77
CA VAL A 449 -31.18 8.29 -5.75
C VAL A 449 -32.37 8.94 -5.05
N ARG A 450 -32.87 8.34 -3.96
CA ARG A 450 -34.11 8.81 -3.32
C ARG A 450 -33.92 9.93 -2.30
N THR A 451 -32.79 9.94 -1.60
CA THR A 451 -32.49 10.91 -0.52
C THR A 451 -31.53 12.02 -0.96
N GLY A 452 -30.85 11.86 -2.10
CA GLY A 452 -29.80 12.79 -2.57
C GLY A 452 -28.53 12.77 -1.71
N LEU A 453 -28.43 11.84 -0.73
CA LEU A 453 -27.26 11.67 0.10
C LEU A 453 -26.23 10.80 -0.63
N ALA A 454 -25.00 11.27 -0.74
CA ALA A 454 -23.91 10.50 -1.36
C ALA A 454 -23.77 9.11 -0.70
N ALA A 455 -23.53 8.07 -1.50
CA ALA A 455 -23.43 6.68 -1.04
C ALA A 455 -22.41 6.50 0.09
N GLN A 456 -21.33 7.29 0.09
CA GLN A 456 -20.36 7.29 1.18
C GLN A 456 -20.97 7.72 2.53
N LYS A 457 -21.84 8.74 2.52
CA LYS A 457 -22.52 9.23 3.72
C LYS A 457 -23.55 8.22 4.22
N LEU A 458 -24.26 7.53 3.31
CA LEU A 458 -25.19 6.47 3.66
C LEU A 458 -24.48 5.24 4.27
N ARG A 459 -23.32 4.84 3.74
CA ARG A 459 -22.47 3.77 4.32
C ARG A 459 -21.99 4.12 5.73
N LEU A 460 -21.55 5.36 5.94
CA LEU A 460 -21.12 5.85 7.25
C LEU A 460 -22.27 5.88 8.26
N SER A 461 -23.47 6.31 7.83
CA SER A 461 -24.68 6.28 8.66
C SER A 461 -25.14 4.86 8.99
N MET A 462 -25.01 3.93 8.05
CA MET A 462 -25.28 2.51 8.26
C MET A 462 -24.36 1.92 9.34
N ALA A 463 -23.05 2.18 9.26
CA ALA A 463 -22.09 1.75 10.27
C ALA A 463 -22.37 2.35 11.66
N ARG A 464 -22.82 3.62 11.72
CA ARG A 464 -23.23 4.29 12.97
C ARG A 464 -24.49 3.68 13.59
N ALA A 465 -25.47 3.30 12.77
CA ALA A 465 -26.71 2.71 13.24
C ALA A 465 -26.47 1.33 13.89
N VAL A 466 -25.66 0.48 13.24
CA VAL A 466 -25.22 -0.82 13.79
C VAL A 466 -24.49 -0.67 15.13
N ARG A 467 -23.63 0.35 15.27
CA ARG A 467 -22.93 0.65 16.53
C ARG A 467 -23.85 1.08 17.67
N THR A 468 -24.88 1.86 17.37
CA THR A 468 -25.81 2.37 18.40
C THR A 468 -26.62 1.21 19.00
N GLN A 469 -26.88 0.17 18.21
CA GLN A 469 -27.54 -1.05 18.65
C GLN A 469 -26.63 -1.90 19.54
N ALA A 470 -25.36 -2.12 19.14
CA ALA A 470 -24.38 -2.86 19.95
C ALA A 470 -24.05 -2.17 21.29
N ALA A 471 -24.01 -0.84 21.32
CA ALA A 471 -23.82 -0.06 22.55
C ALA A 471 -25.07 -0.03 23.45
N GLY A 472 -26.27 -0.05 22.86
CA GLY A 472 -27.54 -0.16 23.59
C GLY A 472 -27.75 -1.54 24.22
N GLU A 473 -27.40 -2.61 23.50
CA GLU A 473 -27.44 -3.99 24.01
C GLU A 473 -26.41 -4.21 25.15
N ALA A 474 -25.25 -3.53 25.12
CA ALA A 474 -24.28 -3.56 26.22
C ALA A 474 -24.73 -2.74 27.46
N ALA A 475 -25.54 -1.69 27.27
CA ALA A 475 -26.01 -0.83 28.36
C ALA A 475 -27.15 -1.47 29.19
N ASP A 476 -27.97 -2.33 28.59
CA ASP A 476 -29.10 -2.99 29.28
C ASP A 476 -28.69 -4.24 30.10
N THR A 477 -27.41 -4.60 30.16
CA THR A 477 -26.91 -5.75 30.97
C THR A 477 -26.24 -5.36 32.30
N LYS A 478 -26.29 -4.10 32.73
CA LYS A 478 -25.73 -3.72 34.05
C LYS A 478 -26.80 -3.18 35.00
N GLY A 479 -27.38 -4.12 35.74
CA GLY A 479 -27.97 -3.85 37.05
C GLY A 479 -26.98 -3.09 37.95
N GLY A 480 -27.53 -2.15 38.72
CA GLY A 480 -26.80 -1.15 39.47
C GLY A 480 -25.63 -1.67 40.31
N GLY A 481 -24.46 -1.12 40.02
CA GLY A 481 -23.29 -1.19 40.88
C GLY A 481 -22.41 0.02 40.58
N LYS A 482 -22.27 0.93 41.54
CA LYS A 482 -21.21 1.95 41.52
C LYS A 482 -19.86 1.21 41.57
N SER A 483 -19.25 0.98 40.43
CA SER A 483 -17.83 0.62 40.34
C SER A 483 -17.16 1.55 39.33
N SER A 484 -16.19 2.28 39.84
CA SER A 484 -15.14 3.05 39.17
C SER A 484 -15.13 2.99 37.63
N SER A 485 -15.36 4.14 37.01
CA SER A 485 -14.97 4.44 35.63
C SER A 485 -13.49 4.15 35.41
N GLY A 486 -13.21 3.17 34.55
CA GLY A 486 -11.88 2.77 34.16
C GLY A 486 -11.97 1.49 33.34
N ASP A 487 -12.64 1.56 32.19
CA ASP A 487 -12.49 0.53 31.17
C ASP A 487 -11.57 1.13 30.09
N ASP A 488 -10.38 0.56 29.96
CA ASP A 488 -9.27 1.05 29.16
C ASP A 488 -9.64 1.07 27.67
N THR A 489 -10.19 2.17 27.19
CA THR A 489 -10.22 2.44 25.74
C THR A 489 -8.78 2.66 25.29
N ILE A 490 -8.13 1.60 24.85
CA ILE A 490 -6.77 1.70 24.30
C ILE A 490 -6.83 2.58 23.06
N ASP A 491 -6.09 3.69 23.10
CA ASP A 491 -6.09 4.70 22.05
C ASP A 491 -5.70 4.12 20.68
N GLY A 492 -6.30 4.65 19.62
CA GLY A 492 -6.03 4.25 18.24
C GLY A 492 -6.86 3.08 17.72
N GLU A 493 -8.02 2.78 18.30
CA GLU A 493 -8.87 1.68 17.83
C GLU A 493 -9.24 1.80 16.34
N VAL A 494 -9.16 0.67 15.64
CA VAL A 494 -9.42 0.55 14.20
C VAL A 494 -10.46 -0.54 13.95
N PHE A 495 -11.39 -0.23 13.06
CA PHE A 495 -12.47 -1.08 12.62
C PHE A 495 -12.33 -1.33 11.12
N GLU A 496 -12.87 -2.44 10.66
CA GLU A 496 -12.79 -2.87 9.27
C GLU A 496 -14.17 -2.84 8.63
N ASP A 497 -14.21 -2.36 7.41
CA ASP A 497 -15.33 -2.43 6.46
C ASP A 497 -14.88 -3.24 5.23
N ALA A 498 -15.76 -3.53 4.27
CA ALA A 498 -15.45 -4.34 3.08
C ALA A 498 -14.27 -3.81 2.25
N TYR A 499 -13.98 -2.51 2.35
CA TYR A 499 -13.08 -1.79 1.45
C TYR A 499 -12.07 -0.88 2.16
N CYS A 500 -12.23 -0.64 3.47
CA CYS A 500 -11.33 0.21 4.22
C CYS A 500 -11.31 -0.10 5.71
N TYR A 501 -10.29 0.45 6.38
CA TYR A 501 -10.24 0.61 7.81
C TYR A 501 -10.78 2.00 8.18
N TYR A 502 -11.53 2.07 9.26
CA TYR A 502 -12.07 3.32 9.81
C TYR A 502 -11.84 3.41 11.32
N THR A 503 -11.86 4.63 11.85
CA THR A 503 -11.87 4.92 13.28
C THR A 503 -13.10 5.73 13.64
N VAL A 504 -13.44 5.82 14.92
CA VAL A 504 -14.57 6.63 15.38
C VAL A 504 -14.09 7.77 16.23
N THR A 505 -14.50 8.98 15.84
CA THR A 505 -14.12 10.22 16.53
C THR A 505 -14.82 10.32 17.89
N GLN A 506 -14.34 11.23 18.75
CA GLN A 506 -14.98 11.52 20.05
C GLN A 506 -16.46 11.95 19.93
N ARG A 507 -16.89 12.41 18.75
CA ARG A 507 -18.29 12.78 18.45
C ARG A 507 -19.14 11.59 17.98
N GLY A 508 -18.57 10.39 17.95
CA GLY A 508 -19.25 9.18 17.46
C GLY A 508 -19.33 9.08 15.93
N GLU A 509 -18.61 9.94 15.20
CA GLU A 509 -18.59 9.91 13.72
C GLU A 509 -17.51 8.94 13.24
N ALA A 510 -17.88 8.05 12.30
CA ALA A 510 -16.94 7.18 11.63
C ALA A 510 -16.10 7.97 10.61
N LYS A 511 -14.80 7.74 10.60
CA LYS A 511 -13.84 8.36 9.68
C LYS A 511 -12.98 7.27 9.07
N ALA A 512 -13.06 7.10 7.75
CA ALA A 512 -12.18 6.21 7.01
C ALA A 512 -10.72 6.66 7.16
N ILE A 513 -9.85 5.71 7.48
CA ILE A 513 -8.42 5.92 7.71
C ILE A 513 -7.52 5.14 6.74
N SER A 514 -8.10 4.29 5.89
CA SER A 514 -7.41 3.68 4.76
C SER A 514 -8.26 3.69 3.49
N SER A 515 -7.64 3.41 2.35
CA SER A 515 -8.33 3.08 1.09
C SER A 515 -8.20 1.59 0.73
N PHE A 516 -7.94 0.75 1.73
CA PHE A 516 -7.71 -0.68 1.54
C PHE A 516 -8.00 -1.48 2.81
N THR A 517 -8.24 -2.78 2.65
CA THR A 517 -8.19 -3.79 3.72
C THR A 517 -7.03 -4.75 3.49
N PHE A 518 -6.48 -5.29 4.58
CA PHE A 518 -5.44 -6.32 4.55
C PHE A 518 -5.97 -7.61 5.15
N THR A 519 -5.98 -8.67 4.35
CA THR A 519 -6.37 -10.01 4.79
C THR A 519 -5.14 -10.88 4.95
N ALA A 520 -4.71 -11.07 6.20
CA ALA A 520 -3.64 -12.00 6.53
C ALA A 520 -4.01 -13.43 6.09
N ARG A 521 -3.11 -14.08 5.34
CA ARG A 521 -3.16 -15.50 4.96
C ARG A 521 -2.26 -16.36 5.85
N ALA A 522 -1.10 -15.83 6.27
CA ALA A 522 -0.15 -16.51 7.13
C ALA A 522 0.75 -15.52 7.89
N VAL A 523 1.37 -15.98 8.97
CA VAL A 523 2.50 -15.30 9.62
C VAL A 523 3.76 -16.11 9.32
N VAL A 524 4.75 -15.46 8.72
CA VAL A 524 6.03 -16.07 8.39
C VAL A 524 7.07 -15.67 9.41
N GLU A 525 7.69 -16.65 10.04
CA GLU A 525 8.79 -16.47 10.99
C GLU A 525 10.13 -16.56 10.24
N THR A 526 10.91 -15.49 10.30
CA THR A 526 12.25 -15.44 9.71
C THR A 526 13.31 -15.11 10.77
N GLU A 527 14.59 -15.25 10.42
CA GLU A 527 15.70 -14.80 11.27
C GLU A 527 15.61 -13.29 11.62
N GLU A 528 14.99 -12.46 10.75
CA GLU A 528 14.79 -11.02 10.96
C GLU A 528 13.50 -10.66 11.74
N GLY A 529 12.67 -11.65 12.05
CA GLY A 529 11.40 -11.50 12.77
C GLY A 529 10.17 -11.94 11.98
N GLU A 530 9.00 -11.55 12.47
CA GLU A 530 7.70 -11.95 11.92
C GLU A 530 7.25 -11.06 10.76
N VAL A 531 6.70 -11.69 9.72
CA VAL A 531 6.12 -11.04 8.55
C VAL A 531 4.72 -11.57 8.29
N PHE A 532 3.72 -10.69 8.26
CA PHE A 532 2.40 -11.06 7.78
C PHE A 532 2.42 -11.17 6.26
N LEU A 533 2.02 -12.33 5.74
CA LEU A 533 1.69 -12.53 4.33
C LEU A 533 0.17 -12.47 4.17
N GLY A 534 -0.30 -11.72 3.20
CA GLY A 534 -1.72 -11.59 2.97
C GLY A 534 -2.04 -10.87 1.67
N ASP A 535 -3.33 -10.61 1.48
CA ASP A 535 -3.84 -9.89 0.33
C ASP A 535 -4.29 -8.51 0.73
N ILE A 536 -4.10 -7.56 -0.18
CA ILE A 536 -4.64 -6.23 -0.04
C ILE A 536 -5.79 -6.06 -1.01
N ARG A 537 -6.95 -5.64 -0.51
CA ARG A 537 -8.08 -5.24 -1.34
C ARG A 537 -8.27 -3.74 -1.24
N THR A 538 -8.24 -3.05 -2.37
CA THR A 538 -8.44 -1.59 -2.42
C THR A 538 -9.92 -1.24 -2.43
N ASP A 539 -10.21 0.02 -2.12
CA ASP A 539 -11.54 0.62 -2.22
C ASP A 539 -12.13 0.64 -3.63
N LYS A 540 -11.30 0.50 -4.66
CA LYS A 540 -11.69 0.32 -6.06
C LYS A 540 -11.96 -1.14 -6.44
N GLY A 541 -11.88 -2.07 -5.49
CA GLY A 541 -12.09 -3.50 -5.72
C GLY A 541 -10.89 -4.25 -6.29
N THR A 542 -9.75 -3.60 -6.51
CA THR A 542 -8.52 -4.26 -6.96
C THR A 542 -7.96 -5.12 -5.82
N SER A 543 -7.67 -6.39 -6.10
CA SER A 543 -6.99 -7.29 -5.15
C SER A 543 -5.52 -7.46 -5.54
N MET A 544 -4.65 -7.43 -4.55
CA MET A 544 -3.21 -7.63 -4.69
C MET A 544 -2.79 -8.76 -3.76
N GLU A 545 -2.32 -9.86 -4.34
CA GLU A 545 -1.88 -11.02 -3.58
C GLU A 545 -0.43 -10.88 -3.11
N GLY A 546 -0.09 -11.57 -2.02
CA GLY A 546 1.29 -11.73 -1.57
C GLY A 546 1.92 -10.46 -0.97
N ALA A 547 1.09 -9.53 -0.47
CA ALA A 547 1.56 -8.37 0.26
C ALA A 547 2.27 -8.79 1.56
N ARG A 548 3.36 -8.09 1.88
CA ARG A 548 4.26 -8.43 2.99
C ARG A 548 4.36 -7.29 3.97
N LEU A 549 3.79 -7.48 5.16
CA LEU A 549 3.84 -6.50 6.24
C LEU A 549 4.69 -7.05 7.39
N PRO A 550 6.00 -6.72 7.47
CA PRO A 550 6.81 -7.10 8.63
C PRO A 550 6.29 -6.42 9.89
N ARG A 551 6.60 -6.98 11.08
CA ARG A 551 6.19 -6.38 12.36
C ARG A 551 6.53 -4.89 12.47
N ARG A 552 7.66 -4.46 11.90
CA ARG A 552 8.09 -3.05 11.87
C ARG A 552 7.19 -2.13 11.05
N ALA A 553 6.48 -2.65 10.04
CA ALA A 553 5.52 -1.88 9.25
C ALA A 553 4.43 -1.27 10.15
N PHE A 554 4.17 -1.90 11.29
CA PHE A 554 3.19 -1.43 12.25
C PHE A 554 3.77 -0.48 13.32
N ASN A 555 5.01 -0.01 13.20
CA ASN A 555 5.61 0.88 14.21
C ASN A 555 5.20 2.35 14.02
N SER A 556 4.98 2.79 12.79
CA SER A 556 4.53 4.15 12.47
C SER A 556 3.80 4.18 11.14
N ARG A 557 3.06 5.26 10.89
CA ARG A 557 2.44 5.56 9.59
C ARG A 557 3.44 5.54 8.46
N LYS A 558 4.65 6.06 8.69
CA LYS A 558 5.72 6.09 7.69
C LYS A 558 6.16 4.69 7.30
N GLU A 559 6.38 3.82 8.28
CA GLU A 559 6.77 2.42 8.04
C GLU A 559 5.66 1.63 7.35
N LEU A 560 4.40 1.84 7.75
CA LEU A 560 3.26 1.19 7.10
C LEU A 560 3.20 1.55 5.62
N LEU A 561 3.23 2.85 5.30
CA LEU A 561 3.20 3.34 3.91
C LEU A 561 4.40 2.85 3.09
N HIS A 562 5.58 2.70 3.69
CA HIS A 562 6.76 2.16 3.03
C HIS A 562 6.60 0.70 2.60
N HIS A 563 5.81 -0.08 3.37
CA HIS A 563 5.58 -1.50 3.13
C HIS A 563 4.32 -1.80 2.31
N LEU A 564 3.52 -0.80 1.97
CA LEU A 564 2.34 -0.97 1.14
C LEU A 564 2.72 -0.97 -0.37
N PRO A 565 2.27 -1.96 -1.15
CA PRO A 565 2.80 -2.22 -2.49
C PRO A 565 2.24 -1.32 -3.60
N SER A 566 1.27 -0.44 -3.33
CA SER A 566 0.54 0.30 -4.37
C SER A 566 0.32 1.77 -4.06
N VAL A 567 0.23 2.58 -5.12
CA VAL A 567 -0.23 3.98 -5.02
C VAL A 567 -1.72 4.08 -4.63
N HIS A 568 -2.48 2.99 -4.78
CA HIS A 568 -3.89 2.91 -4.42
C HIS A 568 -4.13 2.50 -2.96
N THR A 569 -3.06 2.17 -2.22
CA THR A 569 -3.14 1.83 -0.80
C THR A 569 -2.72 3.04 0.02
N GLN A 570 -3.70 3.82 0.46
CA GLN A 570 -3.51 5.02 1.27
C GLN A 570 -3.81 4.73 2.74
N TRP A 571 -3.07 5.38 3.63
CA TRP A 571 -3.32 5.40 5.06
C TRP A 571 -3.29 6.85 5.58
N THR A 572 -4.40 7.26 6.21
CA THR A 572 -4.60 8.59 6.81
C THR A 572 -4.77 8.54 8.32
N GLY A 573 -4.77 7.35 8.93
CA GLY A 573 -4.79 7.15 10.39
C GLY A 573 -3.50 7.60 11.08
N SER A 574 -3.58 7.83 12.39
CA SER A 574 -2.43 8.17 13.24
C SER A 574 -1.53 6.95 13.50
N ASP A 575 -0.38 7.16 14.15
CA ASP A 575 0.49 6.07 14.59
C ASP A 575 -0.22 5.15 15.61
N ASN A 576 -1.10 5.70 16.46
CA ASN A 576 -1.94 4.90 17.35
C ASN A 576 -2.92 4.04 16.55
N ASN A 577 -3.48 4.56 15.45
CA ASN A 577 -4.29 3.74 14.55
C ASN A 577 -3.48 2.63 13.87
N VAL A 578 -2.19 2.83 13.60
CA VAL A 578 -1.34 1.75 13.06
C VAL A 578 -1.20 0.61 14.08
N GLN A 579 -1.09 0.91 15.38
CA GLN A 579 -1.15 -0.12 16.43
C GLN A 579 -2.52 -0.81 16.51
N GLY A 580 -3.61 -0.05 16.31
CA GLY A 580 -4.95 -0.61 16.18
C GLY A 580 -5.10 -1.56 15.00
N LEU A 581 -4.51 -1.23 13.85
CA LEU A 581 -4.45 -2.10 12.68
C LEU A 581 -3.68 -3.40 12.99
N LEU A 582 -2.50 -3.31 13.62
CA LEU A 582 -1.75 -4.50 14.03
C LEU A 582 -2.61 -5.43 14.89
N ARG A 583 -3.36 -4.87 15.85
CA ARG A 583 -4.25 -5.63 16.70
C ARG A 583 -5.38 -6.31 15.91
N ALA A 584 -6.00 -5.58 14.98
CA ALA A 584 -7.05 -6.13 14.13
C ALA A 584 -6.54 -7.29 13.26
N VAL A 585 -5.34 -7.14 12.69
CA VAL A 585 -4.69 -8.16 11.87
C VAL A 585 -4.23 -9.36 12.71
N ALA A 586 -3.58 -9.12 13.85
CA ALA A 586 -3.02 -10.16 14.72
C ALA A 586 -4.08 -11.01 15.44
N ARG A 587 -5.32 -10.51 15.60
CA ARG A 587 -6.45 -11.27 16.15
C ARG A 587 -6.96 -12.37 15.20
N ARG A 588 -6.63 -12.30 13.91
CA ARG A 588 -7.04 -13.31 12.94
C ARG A 588 -6.21 -14.58 13.14
N ALA A 589 -6.88 -15.72 13.30
CA ALA A 589 -6.23 -17.01 13.36
C ALA A 589 -5.73 -17.39 11.95
N VAL A 590 -4.42 -17.30 11.73
CA VAL A 590 -3.75 -17.66 10.48
C VAL A 590 -2.59 -18.63 10.75
N PRO A 591 -2.25 -19.54 9.81
CA PRO A 591 -1.13 -20.46 9.97
C PRO A 591 0.19 -19.71 10.16
N ARG A 592 1.06 -20.27 11.00
CA ARG A 592 2.44 -19.80 11.19
C ARG A 592 3.37 -20.71 10.41
N LEU A 593 4.21 -20.12 9.56
CA LEU A 593 5.13 -20.84 8.68
C LEU A 593 6.56 -20.38 8.93
N PRO A 594 7.56 -21.27 8.92
CA PRO A 594 8.95 -20.84 8.82
C PRO A 594 9.20 -20.16 7.45
N GLY A 595 10.13 -19.23 7.39
CA GLY A 595 10.50 -18.57 6.14
C GLY A 595 11.97 -18.18 6.04
N THR A 596 12.39 -17.96 4.81
CA THR A 596 13.78 -17.63 4.46
C THR A 596 13.81 -16.65 3.29
N SER A 597 14.80 -15.77 3.29
CA SER A 597 15.13 -14.92 2.14
C SER A 597 16.33 -15.43 1.33
N VAL A 598 16.86 -16.59 1.73
CA VAL A 598 18.07 -17.20 1.16
C VAL A 598 17.69 -18.42 0.34
N LEU A 599 18.18 -18.48 -0.90
CA LEU A 599 17.95 -19.57 -1.86
C LEU A 599 18.70 -20.85 -1.46
N GLY A 600 18.07 -22.00 -1.73
CA GLY A 600 18.71 -23.31 -1.65
C GLY A 600 18.27 -24.17 -0.47
N ASP A 601 19.23 -24.92 0.08
CA ASP A 601 19.02 -25.83 1.23
C ASP A 601 18.53 -25.03 2.45
N PHE A 602 17.34 -25.40 2.94
CA PHE A 602 16.72 -24.87 4.14
C PHE A 602 16.49 -26.00 5.14
N LYS A 603 17.01 -25.82 6.35
CA LYS A 603 16.86 -26.78 7.44
C LYS A 603 16.51 -26.06 8.74
N GLN A 604 15.29 -26.25 9.22
CA GLN A 604 14.81 -25.71 10.50
C GLN A 604 13.76 -26.64 11.11
N GLY A 605 13.98 -27.08 12.35
CA GLY A 605 13.08 -28.02 13.02
C GLY A 605 12.92 -29.33 12.22
N ALA A 606 11.67 -29.70 11.93
CA ALA A 606 11.34 -30.88 11.12
C ALA A 606 11.46 -30.64 9.60
N HIS A 607 11.62 -29.39 9.16
CA HIS A 607 11.66 -29.05 7.74
C HIS A 607 13.09 -29.13 7.22
N HIS A 608 13.30 -29.99 6.22
CA HIS A 608 14.51 -30.03 5.41
C HIS A 608 14.12 -30.07 3.94
N VAL A 609 14.18 -28.92 3.29
CA VAL A 609 13.66 -28.72 1.92
C VAL A 609 14.56 -27.77 1.15
N TRP A 610 14.48 -27.81 -0.17
CA TRP A 610 15.05 -26.81 -1.05
C TRP A 610 14.02 -25.70 -1.31
N VAL A 611 14.41 -24.44 -1.11
CA VAL A 611 13.50 -23.29 -1.19
C VAL A 611 13.95 -22.33 -2.29
N ALA A 612 13.00 -21.92 -3.13
CA ALA A 612 13.19 -20.96 -4.20
C ALA A 612 11.92 -20.11 -4.40
N PRO A 613 11.99 -18.98 -5.13
CA PRO A 613 10.80 -18.20 -5.44
C PRO A 613 9.74 -19.03 -6.16
N GLY A 614 8.56 -19.13 -5.56
CA GLY A 614 7.40 -19.82 -6.13
C GLY A 614 7.38 -21.33 -5.95
N CYS A 615 8.42 -21.97 -5.40
CA CYS A 615 8.42 -23.42 -5.20
C CYS A 615 9.23 -23.87 -3.98
N THR A 616 8.92 -25.08 -3.52
CA THR A 616 9.70 -25.79 -2.50
C THR A 616 9.79 -27.25 -2.91
N ILE A 617 10.99 -27.82 -2.83
CA ILE A 617 11.29 -29.18 -3.27
C ILE A 617 11.75 -29.97 -2.06
N GLY A 618 10.99 -31.02 -1.71
CA GLY A 618 11.31 -31.98 -0.66
C GLY A 618 12.00 -33.22 -1.24
N LYS A 619 12.16 -34.24 -0.38
CA LYS A 619 12.79 -35.52 -0.75
C LYS A 619 12.08 -36.21 -1.92
N GLU A 620 10.76 -36.13 -1.98
CA GLU A 620 9.92 -36.81 -2.98
C GLU A 620 9.50 -35.88 -4.14
N GLY A 621 10.12 -34.70 -4.27
CA GLY A 621 9.82 -33.72 -5.33
C GLY A 621 9.16 -32.43 -4.85
N PHE A 622 8.45 -31.75 -5.75
CA PHE A 622 7.80 -30.46 -5.46
C PHE A 622 6.69 -30.61 -4.39
N VAL A 623 6.67 -29.70 -3.42
CA VAL A 623 5.74 -29.74 -2.28
C VAL A 623 4.71 -28.62 -2.39
N SER A 624 3.43 -28.98 -2.33
CA SER A 624 2.31 -28.04 -2.30
C SER A 624 1.23 -28.50 -1.30
N PRO A 625 0.73 -27.64 -0.40
CA PRO A 625 1.16 -26.26 -0.19
C PRO A 625 2.59 -26.20 0.36
N SER A 626 3.29 -25.09 0.09
CA SER A 626 4.68 -24.95 0.55
C SER A 626 4.76 -24.94 2.08
N PRO A 627 5.59 -25.80 2.71
CA PRO A 627 5.77 -25.79 4.16
C PRO A 627 6.67 -24.64 4.65
N VAL A 628 7.38 -23.97 3.74
CA VAL A 628 8.31 -22.86 4.03
C VAL A 628 8.03 -21.70 3.07
N ALA A 629 7.99 -20.48 3.58
CA ALA A 629 7.78 -19.30 2.75
C ALA A 629 9.10 -18.66 2.31
N TYR A 630 9.27 -18.46 1.00
CA TYR A 630 10.39 -17.68 0.47
C TYR A 630 10.04 -16.19 0.44
N LEU A 631 10.87 -15.35 1.07
CA LEU A 631 10.72 -13.89 1.12
C LEU A 631 11.85 -13.20 0.36
N PRO A 632 11.65 -12.85 -0.93
CA PRO A 632 12.60 -12.07 -1.74
C PRO A 632 13.15 -10.84 -1.00
N ASN A 633 14.47 -10.63 -1.08
CA ASN A 633 15.18 -9.56 -0.38
C ASN A 633 15.80 -8.51 -1.33
N GLY A 634 15.44 -8.57 -2.62
CA GLY A 634 15.87 -7.66 -3.67
C GLY A 634 17.18 -8.05 -4.35
N ALA A 635 17.69 -9.26 -4.11
CA ALA A 635 18.89 -9.75 -4.80
C ALA A 635 18.56 -10.15 -6.24
N SER A 636 19.39 -9.74 -7.20
CA SER A 636 19.14 -9.98 -8.62
C SER A 636 19.14 -11.47 -9.03
N LEU A 637 19.73 -12.37 -8.24
CA LEU A 637 19.72 -13.80 -8.52
C LEU A 637 18.33 -14.42 -8.32
N GLU A 638 17.56 -13.93 -7.36
CA GLU A 638 16.25 -14.50 -7.00
C GLU A 638 15.22 -14.40 -8.14
N SER A 639 15.37 -13.42 -9.05
CA SER A 639 14.50 -13.29 -10.23
C SER A 639 14.90 -14.20 -11.39
N ARG A 640 16.11 -14.75 -11.37
CA ARG A 640 16.65 -15.63 -12.43
C ARG A 640 16.43 -17.10 -12.15
N VAL A 641 16.33 -17.51 -10.88
CA VAL A 641 16.15 -18.92 -10.52
C VAL A 641 14.76 -19.42 -10.95
N ARG A 642 14.74 -20.54 -11.66
CA ARG A 642 13.55 -21.24 -12.16
C ARG A 642 13.72 -22.74 -11.96
N TYR A 643 12.78 -23.36 -11.25
CA TYR A 643 12.66 -24.82 -11.16
C TYR A 643 11.26 -25.21 -11.62
N GLU A 644 11.20 -26.05 -12.65
CA GLU A 644 9.95 -26.51 -13.24
C GLU A 644 9.77 -28.00 -12.98
N ALA A 645 8.55 -28.40 -12.64
CA ALA A 645 8.21 -29.80 -12.56
C ALA A 645 8.17 -30.38 -13.97
N THR A 646 8.71 -31.59 -14.14
CA THR A 646 8.76 -32.30 -15.40
C THR A 646 8.49 -33.78 -15.15
N ASP A 647 8.03 -34.49 -16.18
CA ASP A 647 7.84 -35.94 -16.14
C ASP A 647 9.18 -36.69 -16.26
N ASP A 648 9.18 -37.95 -15.85
CA ASP A 648 10.39 -38.79 -15.81
C ASP A 648 11.00 -38.99 -17.20
N ASP A 649 10.20 -39.09 -18.26
CA ASP A 649 10.69 -39.31 -19.63
C ASP A 649 11.45 -38.07 -20.12
N SER A 650 10.84 -36.88 -19.98
CA SER A 650 11.47 -35.59 -20.27
C SER A 650 12.75 -35.39 -19.46
N PHE A 651 12.73 -35.71 -18.17
CA PHE A 651 13.92 -35.63 -17.32
C PHE A 651 15.03 -36.56 -17.81
N HIS A 652 14.71 -37.83 -18.11
CA HIS A 652 15.69 -38.80 -18.58
C HIS A 652 16.28 -38.42 -19.95
N ASP A 653 15.50 -37.82 -20.84
CA ASP A 653 16.00 -37.35 -22.14
C ASP A 653 16.98 -36.18 -22.01
N VAL A 654 16.67 -35.20 -21.14
CA VAL A 654 17.60 -34.12 -20.81
C VAL A 654 18.84 -34.68 -20.13
N ALA A 655 18.68 -35.54 -19.13
CA ALA A 655 19.79 -36.15 -18.41
C ALA A 655 20.71 -36.94 -19.35
N ARG A 656 20.16 -37.73 -20.28
CA ARG A 656 20.94 -38.48 -21.29
C ARG A 656 21.82 -37.55 -22.12
N THR A 657 21.24 -36.45 -22.61
CA THR A 657 21.96 -35.43 -23.39
C THR A 657 23.09 -34.82 -22.56
N VAL A 658 22.79 -34.44 -21.32
CA VAL A 658 23.78 -33.88 -20.39
C VAL A 658 24.91 -34.87 -20.12
N PHE A 659 24.62 -36.12 -19.75
CA PHE A 659 25.65 -37.12 -19.47
C PHE A 659 26.51 -37.47 -20.70
N GLU A 660 25.94 -37.45 -21.90
CA GLU A 660 26.68 -37.73 -23.12
C GLU A 660 27.67 -36.61 -23.49
N TYR A 661 27.21 -35.36 -23.45
CA TYR A 661 27.97 -34.24 -24.00
C TYR A 661 28.76 -33.45 -22.95
N LEU A 662 28.30 -33.37 -21.70
CA LEU A 662 28.93 -32.56 -20.66
C LEU A 662 30.41 -32.92 -20.44
N PRO A 663 30.85 -34.20 -20.40
CA PRO A 663 32.28 -34.53 -20.29
C PRO A 663 33.10 -34.16 -21.54
N ARG A 664 32.45 -33.87 -22.66
CA ARG A 664 33.03 -33.63 -23.99
C ARG A 664 33.02 -32.15 -24.38
N ILE A 665 32.63 -31.22 -23.51
CA ILE A 665 32.68 -29.77 -23.82
C ILE A 665 34.08 -29.16 -23.61
N ASN A 666 34.94 -29.84 -22.87
CA ASN A 666 36.33 -29.42 -22.62
C ASN A 666 37.20 -30.64 -22.24
N THR A 667 38.49 -30.43 -21.97
CA THR A 667 39.36 -31.49 -21.47
C THR A 667 38.94 -31.94 -20.06
N PRO A 668 39.24 -33.20 -19.67
CA PRO A 668 38.97 -33.71 -18.33
C PRO A 668 39.54 -32.83 -17.19
N GLN A 669 40.71 -32.23 -17.40
CA GLN A 669 41.38 -31.37 -16.42
C GLN A 669 40.59 -30.08 -16.13
N VAL A 670 39.76 -29.63 -17.06
CA VAL A 670 38.91 -28.44 -16.89
C VAL A 670 37.51 -28.86 -16.44
N VAL A 671 36.90 -29.83 -17.12
CA VAL A 671 35.48 -30.13 -16.91
C VAL A 671 35.22 -30.90 -15.61
N LEU A 672 36.12 -31.81 -15.19
CA LEU A 672 35.90 -32.61 -13.98
C LEU A 672 35.94 -31.77 -12.70
N PRO A 673 36.89 -30.83 -12.50
CA PRO A 673 36.85 -29.92 -11.35
C PRO A 673 35.61 -29.02 -11.36
N MET A 674 35.18 -28.53 -12.53
CA MET A 674 33.95 -27.74 -12.64
C MET A 674 32.73 -28.59 -12.24
N LEU A 675 32.61 -29.81 -12.77
CA LEU A 675 31.54 -30.75 -12.40
C LEU A 675 31.52 -31.01 -10.89
N GLY A 676 32.65 -31.41 -10.32
CA GLY A 676 32.75 -31.69 -8.89
C GLY A 676 32.36 -30.47 -8.05
N TRP A 677 32.79 -29.28 -8.45
CA TRP A 677 32.44 -28.04 -7.74
C TRP A 677 30.97 -27.69 -7.85
N PHE A 678 30.40 -27.65 -9.07
CA PHE A 678 28.99 -27.28 -9.30
C PHE A 678 28.04 -28.24 -8.57
N PHE A 679 28.28 -29.55 -8.65
CA PHE A 679 27.46 -30.55 -7.94
C PHE A 679 27.71 -30.61 -6.43
N ALA A 680 28.81 -30.02 -5.93
CA ALA A 680 29.02 -29.83 -4.50
C ALA A 680 28.27 -28.59 -3.95
N THR A 681 27.87 -27.64 -4.81
CA THR A 681 27.21 -26.39 -4.36
C THR A 681 25.91 -26.61 -3.59
N PRO A 682 25.01 -27.56 -3.94
CA PRO A 682 23.83 -27.87 -3.13
C PRO A 682 24.17 -28.34 -1.71
N LEU A 683 25.33 -29.00 -1.57
CA LEU A 683 25.83 -29.55 -0.30
C LEU A 683 26.67 -28.55 0.50
N LYS A 684 26.92 -27.34 -0.03
CA LYS A 684 27.78 -26.33 0.61
C LYS A 684 27.44 -26.09 2.08
N PRO A 685 26.17 -25.95 2.52
CA PRO A 685 25.86 -25.73 3.93
C PRO A 685 26.38 -26.85 4.85
N ARG A 686 26.22 -28.11 4.41
CA ARG A 686 26.68 -29.29 5.16
C ARG A 686 28.20 -29.44 5.11
N LEU A 687 28.81 -29.07 3.98
CA LEU A 687 30.27 -29.05 3.85
C LEU A 687 30.89 -27.96 4.74
N LEU A 688 30.29 -26.77 4.81
CA LEU A 688 30.72 -25.72 5.73
C LEU A 688 30.57 -26.15 7.19
N GLU A 689 29.47 -26.81 7.56
CA GLU A 689 29.27 -27.33 8.92
C GLU A 689 30.35 -28.35 9.32
N LYS A 690 30.74 -29.24 8.41
CA LYS A 690 31.70 -30.32 8.69
C LYS A 690 33.17 -29.94 8.50
N VAL A 691 33.48 -29.17 7.47
CA VAL A 691 34.85 -28.84 7.03
C VAL A 691 35.24 -27.42 7.40
N GLY A 692 34.27 -26.53 7.65
CA GLY A 692 34.51 -25.12 7.98
C GLY A 692 34.87 -24.23 6.78
N SER A 693 34.94 -24.80 5.57
CA SER A 693 35.26 -24.04 4.37
C SER A 693 34.69 -24.64 3.08
N PHE A 694 34.50 -23.79 2.07
CA PHE A 694 34.10 -24.18 0.71
C PHE A 694 34.90 -23.37 -0.33
N PRO A 695 35.57 -24.01 -1.30
CA PRO A 695 36.45 -23.33 -2.24
C PRO A 695 35.69 -22.50 -3.28
N ILE A 696 36.37 -21.50 -3.85
CA ILE A 696 35.86 -20.67 -4.94
C ILE A 696 36.30 -21.27 -6.27
N LEU A 697 35.40 -21.55 -7.19
CA LEU A 697 35.79 -21.96 -8.55
C LEU A 697 36.36 -20.75 -9.29
N PHE A 698 37.55 -20.89 -9.86
CA PHE A 698 38.22 -19.78 -10.53
C PHE A 698 38.63 -20.19 -11.95
N SER A 699 37.88 -19.72 -12.95
CA SER A 699 38.13 -19.99 -14.36
C SER A 699 38.96 -18.86 -14.97
N TYR A 700 40.18 -19.15 -15.41
CA TYR A 700 41.09 -18.13 -15.95
C TYR A 700 41.77 -18.56 -17.25
N GLY A 701 42.16 -17.59 -18.07
CA GLY A 701 42.79 -17.84 -19.36
C GLY A 701 42.43 -16.79 -20.41
N THR A 702 42.90 -16.99 -21.64
CA THR A 702 42.78 -16.01 -22.73
C THR A 702 41.34 -15.77 -23.17
N GLN A 703 41.05 -14.60 -23.72
CA GLN A 703 39.73 -14.26 -24.25
C GLN A 703 39.30 -15.25 -25.34
N GLY A 704 38.03 -15.67 -25.30
CA GLY A 704 37.47 -16.64 -26.25
C GLY A 704 37.80 -18.10 -25.93
N SER A 705 38.34 -18.41 -24.75
CA SER A 705 38.52 -19.78 -24.29
C SER A 705 37.27 -20.43 -23.68
N GLY A 706 36.12 -19.73 -23.69
CA GLY A 706 34.85 -20.28 -23.21
C GLY A 706 34.65 -20.30 -21.69
N LYS A 707 35.48 -19.58 -20.91
CA LYS A 707 35.38 -19.50 -19.43
C LYS A 707 33.97 -19.17 -18.95
N SER A 708 33.45 -18.04 -19.39
CA SER A 708 32.18 -17.48 -18.97
C SER A 708 31.02 -18.28 -19.55
N SER A 709 31.01 -18.48 -20.88
CA SER A 709 29.99 -19.28 -21.58
C SER A 709 29.83 -20.68 -21.00
N THR A 710 30.91 -21.39 -20.66
CA THR A 710 30.80 -22.72 -20.03
C THR A 710 30.07 -22.63 -18.69
N CYS A 711 30.36 -21.60 -17.89
CA CYS A 711 29.68 -21.40 -16.61
C CYS A 711 28.22 -20.99 -16.80
N THR A 712 27.93 -20.01 -17.66
CA THR A 712 26.62 -19.36 -17.79
C THR A 712 25.64 -20.08 -18.71
N GLU A 713 26.10 -20.75 -19.75
CA GLU A 713 25.25 -21.41 -20.76
C GLU A 713 25.06 -22.91 -20.49
N VAL A 714 25.96 -23.54 -19.72
CA VAL A 714 25.90 -24.99 -19.43
C VAL A 714 25.69 -25.27 -17.95
N PHE A 715 26.62 -24.84 -17.09
CA PHE A 715 26.57 -25.23 -15.68
C PHE A 715 25.51 -24.48 -14.84
N TRP A 716 25.25 -23.21 -15.13
CA TRP A 716 24.23 -22.44 -14.41
C TRP A 716 22.81 -22.96 -14.67
N PRO A 717 22.43 -23.31 -15.92
CA PRO A 717 21.16 -23.95 -16.22
C PRO A 717 20.94 -25.25 -15.45
N LEU A 718 21.98 -26.08 -15.28
CA LEU A 718 21.91 -27.30 -14.46
C LEU A 718 21.61 -27.02 -12.97
N ALA A 719 21.92 -25.81 -12.49
CA ALA A 719 21.59 -25.36 -11.14
C ALA A 719 20.23 -24.62 -11.03
N GLY A 720 19.47 -24.54 -12.13
CA GLY A 720 18.17 -23.86 -12.19
C GLY A 720 18.25 -22.36 -12.49
N VAL A 721 19.35 -21.88 -13.08
CA VAL A 721 19.47 -20.50 -13.55
C VAL A 721 19.56 -20.52 -15.07
N PRO A 722 18.52 -20.08 -15.81
CA PRO A 722 18.56 -20.01 -17.27
C PRO A 722 19.77 -19.23 -17.77
N ALA A 723 20.23 -19.58 -18.97
CA ALA A 723 21.37 -18.95 -19.61
C ALA A 723 21.21 -17.42 -19.61
N SER A 724 22.13 -16.73 -18.95
CA SER A 724 22.08 -15.30 -18.73
C SER A 724 23.49 -14.73 -18.51
N ASP A 725 23.64 -13.42 -18.67
CA ASP A 725 24.93 -12.76 -18.47
C ASP A 725 25.41 -12.91 -17.03
N ALA A 726 26.69 -13.24 -16.87
CA ALA A 726 27.35 -13.25 -15.57
C ALA A 726 27.33 -11.85 -14.93
N TYR A 727 27.44 -11.81 -13.61
CA TYR A 727 27.57 -10.54 -12.91
C TYR A 727 28.99 -9.99 -13.07
N SER A 728 29.15 -8.66 -13.11
CA SER A 728 30.48 -8.07 -13.15
C SER A 728 31.18 -8.20 -11.79
N VAL A 729 32.49 -8.46 -11.76
CA VAL A 729 33.28 -8.29 -10.52
C VAL A 729 33.36 -6.83 -10.06
N THR A 730 33.05 -5.86 -10.92
CA THR A 730 33.09 -4.42 -10.63
C THR A 730 31.77 -3.86 -10.09
N GLU A 731 30.81 -4.74 -9.77
CA GLU A 731 29.54 -4.37 -9.15
C GLU A 731 29.70 -3.45 -7.93
N THR A 732 28.63 -2.71 -7.62
CA THR A 732 28.61 -1.88 -6.40
C THR A 732 28.79 -2.75 -5.16
N GLU A 733 29.42 -2.24 -4.11
CA GLU A 733 29.62 -3.02 -2.89
C GLU A 733 28.29 -3.52 -2.29
N PHE A 734 27.25 -2.70 -2.39
CA PHE A 734 25.90 -3.07 -1.94
C PHE A 734 25.27 -4.17 -2.81
N ALA A 735 25.39 -4.08 -4.13
CA ALA A 735 24.90 -5.14 -5.03
C ALA A 735 25.65 -6.47 -4.78
N LEU A 736 26.97 -6.41 -4.64
CA LEU A 736 27.81 -7.58 -4.44
C LEU A 736 27.54 -8.25 -3.07
N VAL A 737 27.45 -7.49 -1.98
CA VAL A 737 27.14 -8.07 -0.65
C VAL A 737 25.75 -8.71 -0.62
N LYS A 738 24.75 -8.10 -1.27
CA LYS A 738 23.40 -8.66 -1.42
C LYS A 738 23.41 -9.95 -2.23
N LEU A 739 24.08 -9.95 -3.38
CA LEU A 739 24.21 -11.12 -4.23
C LEU A 739 24.87 -12.29 -3.49
N LEU A 740 26.00 -12.04 -2.82
CA LEU A 740 26.79 -13.07 -2.12
C LEU A 740 26.15 -13.60 -0.82
N SER A 741 25.13 -12.91 -0.30
CA SER A 741 24.34 -13.35 0.86
C SER A 741 23.00 -13.99 0.48
N SER A 742 22.55 -13.85 -0.77
CA SER A 742 21.22 -14.26 -1.26
C SER A 742 21.02 -15.76 -1.41
N THR A 743 22.09 -16.56 -1.40
CA THR A 743 22.04 -17.99 -1.68
C THR A 743 23.05 -18.74 -0.82
N ARG A 744 22.67 -19.93 -0.35
CA ARG A 744 23.53 -20.88 0.36
C ARG A 744 24.00 -22.03 -0.52
N SER A 745 23.33 -22.23 -1.67
CA SER A 745 23.46 -23.46 -2.47
C SER A 745 23.48 -23.22 -3.98
N VAL A 746 22.74 -22.22 -4.50
CA VAL A 746 22.76 -21.86 -5.92
C VAL A 746 24.03 -21.06 -6.22
N PRO A 747 24.84 -21.43 -7.23
CA PRO A 747 26.09 -20.75 -7.54
C PRO A 747 25.87 -19.33 -8.09
N VAL A 748 26.80 -18.43 -7.74
CA VAL A 748 26.93 -17.08 -8.30
C VAL A 748 28.15 -17.06 -9.22
N VAL A 749 27.96 -16.57 -10.45
CA VAL A 749 29.03 -16.41 -11.43
C VAL A 749 29.36 -14.93 -11.57
N LEU A 750 30.61 -14.57 -11.25
CA LEU A 750 31.19 -13.25 -11.54
C LEU A 750 32.14 -13.36 -12.73
N ASP A 751 32.18 -12.33 -13.57
CA ASP A 751 33.05 -12.25 -14.75
C ASP A 751 33.76 -10.90 -14.85
N GLU A 752 34.64 -10.76 -15.84
CA GLU A 752 35.48 -9.58 -16.09
C GLU A 752 36.52 -9.33 -14.99
N TYR A 753 37.03 -10.39 -14.34
CA TYR A 753 38.16 -10.27 -13.42
C TYR A 753 39.45 -9.97 -14.19
N LYS A 754 39.87 -8.70 -14.13
CA LYS A 754 41.10 -8.17 -14.74
C LYS A 754 41.84 -7.29 -13.73
N PRO A 755 42.68 -7.87 -12.86
CA PRO A 755 43.24 -7.15 -11.72
C PRO A 755 44.10 -5.94 -12.12
N HIS A 756 44.67 -5.94 -13.33
CA HIS A 756 45.45 -4.82 -13.87
C HIS A 756 44.59 -3.65 -14.37
N ASP A 757 43.34 -3.93 -14.79
CA ASP A 757 42.42 -2.91 -15.33
C ASP A 757 41.39 -2.46 -14.28
N MET A 758 41.29 -3.18 -13.16
CA MET A 758 40.36 -2.87 -12.08
C MET A 758 40.88 -1.74 -11.18
N PRO A 759 40.03 -0.78 -10.79
CA PRO A 759 40.38 0.19 -9.76
C PRO A 759 40.81 -0.51 -8.45
N PRO A 760 41.94 -0.14 -7.83
CA PRO A 760 42.45 -0.82 -6.64
C PRO A 760 41.43 -1.00 -5.49
N PRO A 761 40.58 0.00 -5.17
CA PRO A 761 39.55 -0.18 -4.15
C PRO A 761 38.54 -1.29 -4.47
N ARG A 762 38.16 -1.44 -5.75
CA ARG A 762 37.23 -2.48 -6.20
C ARG A 762 37.87 -3.85 -6.14
N LEU A 763 39.13 -3.97 -6.56
CA LEU A 763 39.89 -5.21 -6.48
C LEU A 763 40.04 -5.69 -5.02
N HIS A 764 40.46 -4.79 -4.12
CA HIS A 764 40.60 -5.10 -2.70
C HIS A 764 39.28 -5.53 -2.06
N LEU A 765 38.17 -4.92 -2.47
CA LEU A 765 36.84 -5.29 -2.00
C LEU A 765 36.46 -6.72 -2.43
N VAL A 766 36.61 -7.04 -3.71
CA VAL A 766 36.33 -8.40 -4.24
C VAL A 766 37.20 -9.43 -3.52
N HIS A 767 38.50 -9.16 -3.38
CA HIS A 767 39.44 -10.04 -2.66
C HIS A 767 39.04 -10.24 -1.19
N ARG A 768 38.59 -9.18 -0.52
CA ARG A 768 38.04 -9.28 0.84
C ARG A 768 36.85 -10.23 0.87
N TYR A 769 35.85 -10.04 0.00
CA TYR A 769 34.67 -10.91 -0.01
C TYR A 769 34.98 -12.36 -0.38
N MET A 770 35.89 -12.61 -1.32
CA MET A 770 36.37 -13.96 -1.62
C MET A 770 36.95 -14.65 -0.37
N ARG A 771 37.79 -13.96 0.41
CA ARG A 771 38.34 -14.51 1.66
C ARG A 771 37.24 -14.85 2.68
N ARG A 772 36.27 -13.96 2.84
CA ARG A 772 35.16 -14.11 3.82
C ARG A 772 34.19 -15.22 3.42
N LEU A 773 33.88 -15.32 2.13
CA LEU A 773 33.00 -16.36 1.57
C LEU A 773 33.53 -17.78 1.79
N TYR A 774 34.87 -17.94 1.76
CA TYR A 774 35.50 -19.25 1.93
C TYR A 774 35.08 -19.94 3.23
N ARG A 775 34.86 -19.18 4.32
CA ARG A 775 34.43 -19.68 5.62
C ARG A 775 32.96 -19.39 5.98
N GLY A 776 32.24 -18.68 5.12
CA GLY A 776 30.85 -18.31 5.40
C GLY A 776 30.70 -17.14 6.39
N GLU A 777 31.64 -16.20 6.41
CA GLU A 777 31.69 -15.10 7.38
C GLU A 777 30.61 -14.02 7.16
N THR A 778 30.46 -13.15 8.15
CA THR A 778 29.42 -12.12 8.20
C THR A 778 29.98 -10.71 7.96
N GLU A 779 29.40 -9.97 7.02
CA GLU A 779 29.66 -8.55 6.77
C GLU A 779 28.63 -7.67 7.50
N GLU A 780 29.10 -6.76 8.33
CA GLU A 780 28.26 -5.81 9.06
C GLU A 780 28.39 -4.43 8.45
N ARG A 781 27.25 -3.75 8.26
CA ARG A 781 27.21 -2.39 7.74
C ARG A 781 26.32 -1.52 8.61
N GLY A 782 26.89 -0.44 9.14
CA GLY A 782 26.14 0.60 9.83
C GLY A 782 25.19 1.34 8.89
N ARG A 783 24.00 1.67 9.38
CA ARG A 783 23.02 2.52 8.70
C ARG A 783 23.03 3.92 9.33
N PRO A 784 22.57 4.95 8.59
CA PRO A 784 22.48 6.32 9.12
C PRO A 784 21.60 6.47 10.37
N ASP A 785 20.72 5.51 10.64
CA ASP A 785 19.88 5.43 11.85
C ASP A 785 20.58 4.73 13.03
N LEU A 786 21.90 4.54 12.94
CA LEU A 786 22.76 3.85 13.92
C LEU A 786 22.45 2.35 14.09
N THR A 787 21.58 1.76 13.26
CA THR A 787 21.37 0.32 13.23
C THR A 787 22.44 -0.38 12.40
N VAL A 788 22.65 -1.68 12.62
CA VAL A 788 23.61 -2.48 11.86
C VAL A 788 22.86 -3.50 11.02
N SER A 789 23.17 -3.56 9.73
CA SER A 789 22.74 -4.65 8.84
C SER A 789 23.81 -5.71 8.76
N THR A 790 23.39 -6.95 8.98
CA THR A 790 24.27 -8.10 9.06
C THR A 790 24.02 -8.99 7.85
N TYR A 791 25.03 -9.19 7.01
CA TYR A 791 24.97 -10.00 5.80
C TYR A 791 25.86 -11.22 5.93
N ARG A 792 25.27 -12.41 6.03
CA ARG A 792 26.05 -13.66 6.02
C ARG A 792 26.44 -14.02 4.59
N LEU A 793 27.74 -13.98 4.29
CA LEU A 793 28.27 -14.29 2.96
C LEU A 793 28.39 -15.80 2.81
N GLN A 794 27.56 -16.39 1.96
CA GLN A 794 27.39 -17.85 1.92
C GLN A 794 27.18 -18.40 0.50
N ALA A 795 27.16 -17.56 -0.53
CA ALA A 795 27.04 -17.99 -1.92
C ALA A 795 28.20 -18.89 -2.36
N PRO A 796 27.96 -20.05 -3.01
CA PRO A 796 28.98 -20.71 -3.81
C PRO A 796 29.40 -19.77 -4.93
N LEU A 797 30.68 -19.38 -4.97
CA LEU A 797 31.18 -18.36 -5.89
C LEU A 797 32.05 -18.98 -6.98
N CYS A 798 31.72 -18.66 -8.24
CA CYS A 798 32.56 -18.87 -9.41
C CYS A 798 33.03 -17.51 -9.94
N VAL A 799 34.32 -17.37 -10.23
CA VAL A 799 34.90 -16.15 -10.81
C VAL A 799 35.59 -16.49 -12.13
N CYS A 800 35.26 -15.73 -13.17
CA CYS A 800 35.86 -15.79 -14.50
C CYS A 800 36.75 -14.56 -14.72
N GLY A 801 37.96 -14.78 -15.24
CA GLY A 801 38.94 -13.72 -15.44
C GLY A 801 40.00 -14.02 -16.48
N GLU A 802 40.79 -13.01 -16.84
CA GLU A 802 41.95 -13.21 -17.72
C GLU A 802 43.12 -13.83 -16.96
N THR A 803 43.34 -13.38 -15.74
CA THR A 803 44.39 -13.86 -14.84
C THR A 803 43.78 -14.30 -13.50
N ARG A 804 44.57 -15.02 -12.71
CA ARG A 804 44.20 -15.44 -11.35
C ARG A 804 44.85 -14.50 -10.31
N PRO A 805 44.27 -14.37 -9.10
CA PRO A 805 44.91 -13.63 -8.02
C PRO A 805 46.27 -14.23 -7.66
N THR A 806 47.21 -13.37 -7.29
CA THR A 806 48.57 -13.75 -6.85
C THR A 806 48.74 -13.77 -5.34
N GLU A 807 47.79 -13.19 -4.59
CA GLU A 807 47.79 -13.18 -3.13
C GLU A 807 47.69 -14.62 -2.58
N ALA A 808 48.66 -15.05 -1.76
CA ALA A 808 48.69 -16.40 -1.19
C ALA A 808 47.39 -16.76 -0.46
N ALA A 809 46.82 -15.80 0.27
CA ALA A 809 45.54 -15.96 0.96
C ALA A 809 44.36 -16.27 0.01
N LEU A 810 44.40 -15.89 -1.26
CA LEU A 810 43.37 -16.28 -2.22
C LEU A 810 43.74 -17.55 -2.97
N VAL A 811 45.02 -17.73 -3.31
CA VAL A 811 45.51 -18.91 -4.04
C VAL A 811 45.15 -20.21 -3.32
N GLU A 812 45.24 -20.26 -2.00
CA GLU A 812 44.87 -21.44 -1.20
C GLU A 812 43.36 -21.69 -1.09
N ARG A 813 42.52 -20.73 -1.49
CA ARG A 813 41.05 -20.76 -1.34
C ARG A 813 40.31 -20.98 -2.66
N ILE A 814 41.03 -20.96 -3.78
CA ILE A 814 40.47 -21.13 -5.12
C ILE A 814 40.71 -22.55 -5.64
N LEU A 815 39.76 -23.06 -6.42
CA LEU A 815 39.90 -24.21 -7.29
C LEU A 815 40.12 -23.69 -8.72
N PRO A 816 41.38 -23.58 -9.18
CA PRO A 816 41.68 -23.00 -10.48
C PRO A 816 41.38 -23.97 -11.62
N VAL A 817 40.72 -23.50 -12.67
CA VAL A 817 40.57 -24.19 -13.96
C VAL A 817 41.00 -23.27 -15.08
N SER A 818 41.65 -23.82 -16.10
CA SER A 818 42.15 -23.02 -17.23
C SER A 818 41.72 -23.63 -18.57
N PRO A 819 40.55 -23.23 -19.10
CA PRO A 819 40.16 -23.62 -20.44
C PRO A 819 41.02 -22.87 -21.47
N GLU A 820 41.39 -23.58 -22.53
CA GLU A 820 42.22 -23.05 -23.62
C GLU A 820 41.41 -22.82 -24.89
N LYS A 821 41.68 -21.70 -25.57
CA LYS A 821 41.02 -21.33 -26.82
C LYS A 821 41.22 -22.38 -27.92
N ALA A 822 42.44 -22.92 -28.04
CA ALA A 822 42.75 -23.94 -29.04
C ALA A 822 41.92 -25.22 -28.84
N THR A 823 41.68 -25.62 -27.60
CA THR A 823 40.84 -26.79 -27.24
C THR A 823 39.39 -26.56 -27.63
N VAL A 824 38.77 -25.48 -27.15
CA VAL A 824 37.33 -25.23 -27.38
C VAL A 824 36.99 -24.96 -28.86
N GLN A 825 37.99 -24.61 -29.67
CA GLN A 825 37.83 -24.43 -31.11
C GLN A 825 37.86 -25.74 -31.92
N GLN A 826 38.29 -26.86 -31.33
CA GLN A 826 38.26 -28.13 -32.06
C GLN A 826 36.81 -28.56 -32.34
N PRO A 827 36.53 -29.12 -33.53
CA PRO A 827 35.16 -29.44 -33.95
C PRO A 827 34.39 -30.32 -32.96
N ALA A 828 35.04 -31.29 -32.32
CA ALA A 828 34.41 -32.20 -31.37
C ALA A 828 33.89 -31.48 -30.11
N TYR A 829 34.73 -30.66 -29.47
CA TYR A 829 34.34 -29.90 -28.26
C TYR A 829 33.27 -28.87 -28.58
N ARG A 830 33.41 -28.17 -29.72
CA ARG A 830 32.43 -27.17 -30.17
C ARG A 830 31.08 -27.77 -30.51
N ALA A 831 31.08 -28.98 -31.09
CA ALA A 831 29.85 -29.70 -31.41
C ALA A 831 29.16 -30.24 -30.15
N ALA A 832 29.91 -30.69 -29.14
CA ALA A 832 29.34 -31.14 -27.87
C ALA A 832 28.78 -29.98 -27.02
N PHE A 833 29.35 -28.77 -27.15
CA PHE A 833 28.86 -27.58 -26.45
C PHE A 833 27.54 -27.05 -27.01
N ARG A 834 27.35 -27.16 -28.34
CA ARG A 834 26.12 -26.76 -29.03
C ARG A 834 25.02 -27.78 -28.82
#